data_AF-A0A820A6K3-F1
#
_entry.id   AF-A0A820A6K3-F1
#
_cell.length_a   1.000
_cell.length_b   1.000
_cell.length_c   1.000
_cell.angle_alpha   90.00
_cell.angle_beta   90.00
_cell.angle_gamma   90.00
#
_symmetry.space_group_name_H-M   'P 1'
#
loop_
_entity.id
_entity.type
_entity.pdbx_description
1 polymer ?
#
loop_
_entity_poly.entity_id
_entity_poly.type
_entity_poly.pdbx_seq_one_letter_code
_entity_poly.pdbx_strand_id
1 'polypeptide(L)'
;MGLLRQHEIRASQQVAQQQSTQSLGRIQEYSSTPPQQSQRSAQATNMFITRILDECGLEIKMADEENMNNNDELHLELKVDQGILAKRLSQRLRSSSNTTNNNATTTAAAALPPISLKQFESELISFFSNDSIFRSSLLPTSSTDDVSPLRSQQQDSLMRILLCVDELQMFLAKYLLKRLVRFDNKGGDRVVVQNLPLSMIRLILQTFHYLPIGKLTNAKELLYFYLDVIDLVMNNDVRCQMISLVTDIFCDDYLQMNIVTKLEEKLDSTNIDVIKQVLSTLTTIQIDESIERRIREKIIPMIMTGILDVKVECFNYLFETSTKINIFETILLFRDVATVSGRRSDRLTCLATDNFQPVHSLFERFEHYFHSSRVLFRTCQEKHPITADLCLKINSYFLFDFFIGILLTNRSYYNNLKTFIKKLGEDSSIIRSINLYLTSNLSFVIKYAQYIFRFAIAIFQHLSFGNFPTITTTNNSLSSTNLIHLQIGLQLAFMLIDLLFSISDQIKYSPDFHEQIINVLVRMAILFQNRYLQRLHILKLLKRFCYRYKTKMLNCESYLKNLFEYIDTFRGDHLRLVFSILASMYNTGVYNDLNMFVTKCLIQPYKEKARGVFGAIEIFRSLLLRHVADLTQAPSNGNIRLDGKMTNHENELKDLLGLVQASGMQCPQTLALFYDELATILGSANTQKLQQQQFNASSTQIDTQSINWFAISAADMFQEAFLNDTNISVTSNSLDINRFAQQTRIVYNFDGQTANAAILNLANIISKYHQYRTMSDTCSSPILLAPMLRLIVLASWSNIDQVDAVLQCSLRIPDIVSSNNIDIDVPKSLEYYREKLNELSNLSLNILCDVYYYASRLFREICNLLSLVINQNESLITTRLEQLTDIEEHFSICVQICRQKYGFYEPICSNIERNKIKKFTKKITINKIRSNKQTQGTKRSVPITDDEEDEESKSEDEENTNKKKSRTAIVSKPKVKPKIKSKQSSVFDLYEFDIRPLEYITFPYISKYLEGLPKSNGKQRLIILRCVSTLMGDLHRFLTNNNLSISSIGIIKKRFNTHTAPTTLQTQQIRIDNDNNDENVDENNDDKLDFMTLEYFEMFLIQVINTMKYIHMFMSTTNNDSADQSMDTDDDINCLIDRDQSRDIASHAFYYALDSFYFLLSLFKVKQINWQKDLDKDETCLNYLLKILTHHILLTKKTSEKGKEEHEQENERVRILKKVFSFTDILNLIDSTRLCQSLELFIQLFDEETHQVRFLKD
;
A
#
# COMPACT_ATOMS: atom_id res chain seq x y z
N MET A 1 40.50 13.95 -29.01
CA MET A 1 39.44 14.57 -28.17
C MET A 1 39.95 15.70 -27.29
N GLY A 2 40.93 15.49 -26.39
CA GLY A 2 41.46 16.57 -25.53
C GLY A 2 42.06 17.77 -26.27
N LEU A 3 42.84 17.53 -27.34
CA LEU A 3 43.40 18.58 -28.20
C LEU A 3 42.34 19.33 -29.02
N LEU A 4 41.27 18.65 -29.42
CA LEU A 4 40.12 19.26 -30.12
C LEU A 4 39.37 20.23 -29.19
N ARG A 5 39.13 19.84 -27.93
CA ARG A 5 38.55 20.71 -26.90
C ARG A 5 39.43 21.94 -26.62
N GLN A 6 40.75 21.77 -26.58
CA GLN A 6 41.68 22.91 -26.41
C GLN A 6 41.65 23.86 -27.61
N HIS A 7 41.47 23.33 -28.82
CA HIS A 7 41.34 24.15 -30.03
C HIS A 7 40.01 24.91 -30.07
N GLU A 8 38.92 24.28 -29.64
CA GLU A 8 37.60 24.90 -29.48
C GLU A 8 37.65 26.02 -28.44
N ILE A 9 38.25 25.78 -27.27
CA ILE A 9 38.40 26.80 -26.22
C ILE A 9 39.24 27.98 -26.72
N ARG A 10 40.33 27.74 -27.47
CA ARG A 10 41.15 28.82 -28.04
C ARG A 10 40.42 29.61 -29.12
N ALA A 11 39.65 28.94 -29.97
CA ALA A 11 38.83 29.60 -31.00
C ALA A 11 37.73 30.45 -30.35
N SER A 12 37.03 29.93 -29.33
CA SER A 12 36.05 30.70 -28.56
C SER A 12 36.69 31.87 -27.81
N GLN A 13 37.91 31.72 -27.28
CA GLN A 13 38.65 32.82 -26.65
C GLN A 13 39.06 33.90 -27.65
N GLN A 14 39.45 33.55 -28.87
CA GLN A 14 39.76 34.53 -29.93
C GLN A 14 38.51 35.26 -30.42
N VAL A 15 37.39 34.57 -30.59
CA VAL A 15 36.10 35.20 -30.94
C VAL A 15 35.64 36.13 -29.81
N ALA A 16 35.77 35.72 -28.55
CA ALA A 16 35.47 36.56 -27.40
C ALA A 16 36.37 37.81 -27.33
N GLN A 17 37.67 37.69 -27.65
CA GLN A 17 38.59 38.84 -27.72
C GLN A 17 38.29 39.78 -28.89
N GLN A 18 37.84 39.26 -30.03
CA GLN A 18 37.41 40.09 -31.18
C GLN A 18 36.09 40.80 -30.89
N GLN A 19 35.14 40.12 -30.24
CA GLN A 19 33.90 40.74 -29.79
C GLN A 19 34.15 41.77 -28.68
N SER A 20 35.10 41.51 -27.76
CA SER A 20 35.47 42.47 -26.72
C SER A 20 36.16 43.73 -27.28
N THR A 21 36.94 43.60 -28.36
CA THR A 21 37.57 44.76 -29.01
C THR A 21 36.58 45.56 -29.85
N GLN A 22 35.61 44.92 -30.51
CA GLN A 22 34.50 45.62 -31.16
C GLN A 22 33.56 46.31 -30.17
N SER A 23 33.28 45.70 -29.01
CA SER A 23 32.49 46.34 -27.96
C SER A 23 33.26 47.49 -27.30
N LEU A 24 34.58 47.37 -27.08
CA LEU A 24 35.42 48.49 -26.62
C LEU A 24 35.39 49.69 -27.58
N GLY A 25 35.41 49.46 -28.89
CA GLY A 25 35.28 50.52 -29.90
C GLY A 25 33.93 51.24 -29.82
N ARG A 26 32.83 50.51 -29.60
CA ARG A 26 31.49 51.10 -29.39
C ARG A 26 31.38 51.81 -28.03
N ILE A 27 31.99 51.26 -26.97
CA ILE A 27 32.01 51.89 -25.63
C ILE A 27 32.75 53.24 -25.68
N GLN A 28 33.83 53.37 -26.46
CA GLN A 28 34.50 54.67 -26.66
C GLN A 28 33.56 55.71 -27.29
N GLU A 29 32.75 55.32 -28.27
CA GLU A 29 31.74 56.17 -28.90
C GLU A 29 30.61 56.60 -27.94
N TYR A 30 30.33 55.81 -26.89
CA TYR A 30 29.34 56.12 -25.86
C TYR A 30 29.91 56.84 -24.63
N SER A 31 31.24 56.81 -24.44
CA SER A 31 31.94 57.42 -23.31
C SER A 31 32.44 58.85 -23.57
N SER A 32 32.48 59.29 -24.84
CA SER A 32 32.99 60.61 -25.19
C SER A 32 32.10 61.70 -24.58
N THR A 33 32.64 62.39 -23.57
CA THR A 33 32.05 63.63 -23.04
C THR A 33 31.94 64.66 -24.16
N PRO A 34 30.78 65.31 -24.35
CA PRO A 34 30.69 66.41 -25.30
C PRO A 34 31.71 67.50 -24.94
N PRO A 35 32.31 68.18 -25.93
CA PRO A 35 33.30 69.24 -25.68
C PRO A 35 32.69 70.30 -24.76
N GLN A 36 33.44 70.74 -23.76
CA GLN A 36 33.01 71.77 -22.80
C GLN A 36 32.57 73.04 -23.56
N GLN A 37 31.27 73.21 -23.73
CA GLN A 37 30.68 74.46 -24.22
C GLN A 37 30.87 75.55 -23.17
N SER A 38 31.21 76.76 -23.62
CA SER A 38 31.35 77.93 -22.75
C SER A 38 30.10 78.13 -21.88
N GLN A 39 30.26 78.56 -20.63
CA GLN A 39 29.13 78.79 -19.70
C GLN A 39 28.03 79.70 -20.28
N ARG A 40 28.38 80.66 -21.16
CA ARG A 40 27.41 81.54 -21.83
C ARG A 40 26.54 80.81 -22.85
N SER A 41 27.08 79.82 -23.58
CA SER A 41 26.28 79.00 -24.50
C SER A 41 25.34 78.06 -23.75
N ALA A 42 25.76 77.49 -22.62
CA ALA A 42 24.91 76.63 -21.81
C ALA A 42 23.70 77.39 -21.20
N GLN A 43 23.89 78.65 -20.80
CA GLN A 43 22.79 79.51 -20.33
C GLN A 43 21.79 79.82 -21.46
N ALA A 44 22.25 80.10 -22.67
CA ALA A 44 21.37 80.36 -23.82
C ALA A 44 20.57 79.10 -24.22
N THR A 45 21.20 77.93 -24.21
CA THR A 45 20.57 76.63 -24.44
C THR A 45 19.52 76.30 -23.38
N ASN A 46 19.84 76.53 -22.09
CA ASN A 46 18.90 76.33 -21.00
C ASN A 46 17.66 77.21 -21.16
N MET A 47 17.83 78.48 -21.58
CA MET A 47 16.71 79.39 -21.86
C MET A 47 15.85 78.95 -23.05
N PHE A 48 16.42 78.28 -24.06
CA PHE A 48 15.66 77.79 -25.20
C PHE A 48 14.71 76.65 -24.82
N ILE A 49 15.23 75.61 -24.15
CA ILE A 49 14.43 74.45 -23.73
C ILE A 49 13.40 74.84 -22.67
N THR A 50 13.80 75.62 -21.65
CA THR A 50 12.87 76.09 -20.61
C THR A 50 11.73 76.91 -21.20
N ARG A 51 12.01 77.81 -22.15
CA ARG A 51 10.96 78.61 -22.81
C ARG A 51 9.97 77.76 -23.57
N ILE A 52 10.43 76.76 -24.34
CA ILE A 52 9.54 75.87 -25.10
C ILE A 52 8.68 75.01 -24.17
N LEU A 53 9.27 74.48 -23.10
CA LEU A 53 8.55 73.66 -22.13
C LEU A 53 7.52 74.50 -21.35
N ASP A 54 7.86 75.73 -20.97
CA ASP A 54 6.93 76.66 -20.30
C ASP A 54 5.78 77.09 -21.22
N GLU A 55 6.04 77.36 -22.51
CA GLU A 55 5.01 77.59 -23.53
C GLU A 55 4.06 76.39 -23.69
N CYS A 56 4.57 75.16 -23.49
CA CYS A 56 3.76 73.95 -23.52
C CYS A 56 3.00 73.68 -22.21
N GLY A 57 3.34 74.38 -21.14
CA GLY A 57 2.70 74.30 -19.82
C GLY A 57 3.50 73.54 -18.76
N LEU A 58 4.83 73.50 -18.84
CA LEU A 58 5.73 73.03 -17.78
C LEU A 58 6.61 74.18 -17.31
N GLU A 59 6.37 74.64 -16.08
CA GLU A 59 7.21 75.64 -15.44
C GLU A 59 8.44 74.97 -14.82
N ILE A 60 9.62 75.52 -15.12
CA ILE A 60 10.89 75.06 -14.54
C ILE A 60 11.32 76.13 -13.53
N LYS A 61 11.08 75.86 -12.25
CA LYS A 61 11.50 76.75 -11.15
C LYS A 61 12.92 76.38 -10.73
N MET A 62 13.84 77.31 -10.94
CA MET A 62 15.15 77.28 -10.31
C MET A 62 14.92 77.60 -8.83
N ALA A 63 15.48 76.81 -7.91
CA ALA A 63 15.38 77.10 -6.48
C ALA A 63 15.91 78.53 -6.20
N ASP A 64 15.18 79.31 -5.40
CA ASP A 64 15.52 80.69 -5.10
C ASP A 64 16.96 80.80 -4.55
N GLU A 65 17.72 81.79 -5.04
CA GLU A 65 19.15 81.98 -4.74
C GLU A 65 19.45 82.09 -3.23
N GLU A 66 18.45 82.35 -2.38
CA GLU A 66 18.61 82.56 -0.94
C GLU A 66 18.72 81.27 -0.10
N ASN A 67 18.48 80.08 -0.67
CA ASN A 67 18.56 78.78 0.05
C ASN A 67 19.64 77.81 -0.49
N MET A 68 20.65 78.34 -1.19
CA MET A 68 21.69 77.62 -1.97
C MET A 68 22.73 76.79 -1.17
N ASN A 69 22.43 76.35 0.05
CA ASN A 69 23.29 75.39 0.74
C ASN A 69 22.95 73.96 0.31
N ASN A 70 23.63 73.55 -0.77
CA ASN A 70 23.99 72.17 -1.17
C ASN A 70 23.07 71.34 -2.10
N ASN A 71 21.93 71.82 -2.61
CA ASN A 71 21.17 71.04 -3.60
C ASN A 71 20.68 71.92 -4.75
N ASP A 72 21.39 71.87 -5.89
CA ASP A 72 20.95 72.38 -7.21
C ASP A 72 19.77 71.54 -7.75
N GLU A 73 18.68 71.43 -7.00
CA GLU A 73 17.52 70.60 -7.37
C GLU A 73 16.50 71.48 -8.11
N LEU A 74 16.25 71.14 -9.38
CA LEU A 74 15.23 71.80 -10.20
C LEU A 74 13.85 71.32 -9.78
N HIS A 75 12.92 72.26 -9.54
CA HIS A 75 11.51 71.97 -9.35
C HIS A 75 10.76 72.09 -10.69
N LEU A 76 10.20 70.97 -11.14
CA LEU A 76 9.46 70.87 -12.40
C LEU A 76 7.96 70.82 -12.10
N GLU A 77 7.25 71.89 -12.46
CA GLU A 77 5.84 72.07 -12.13
C GLU A 77 4.97 72.12 -13.39
N LEU A 78 4.00 71.20 -13.48
CA LEU A 78 3.04 71.14 -14.56
C LEU A 78 1.91 72.16 -14.33
N LYS A 79 1.78 73.10 -15.27
CA LYS A 79 0.65 74.05 -15.38
C LYS A 79 -0.56 73.44 -16.12
N VAL A 80 -0.37 72.32 -16.80
CA VAL A 80 -1.40 71.61 -17.57
C VAL A 80 -1.27 70.09 -17.39
N ASP A 81 -2.33 69.34 -17.71
CA ASP A 81 -2.30 67.87 -17.71
C ASP A 81 -1.15 67.33 -18.59
N GLN A 82 -0.48 66.28 -18.12
CA GLN A 82 0.68 65.67 -18.79
C GLN A 82 0.40 65.23 -20.23
N GLY A 83 -0.82 64.77 -20.53
CA GLY A 83 -1.23 64.42 -21.90
C GLY A 83 -1.44 65.66 -22.78
N ILE A 84 -1.91 66.76 -22.19
CA ILE A 84 -2.03 68.05 -22.89
C ILE A 84 -0.65 68.62 -23.20
N LEU A 85 0.30 68.55 -22.25
CA LEU A 85 1.67 68.98 -22.46
C LEU A 85 2.32 68.23 -23.62
N ALA A 86 2.28 66.89 -23.59
CA ALA A 86 2.83 66.05 -24.66
C ALA A 86 2.18 66.37 -26.02
N LYS A 87 0.86 66.58 -26.05
CA LYS A 87 0.14 66.93 -27.28
C LYS A 87 0.52 68.31 -27.82
N ARG A 88 0.66 69.32 -26.96
CA ARG A 88 1.10 70.67 -27.34
C ARG A 88 2.53 70.65 -27.87
N LEU A 89 3.42 69.92 -27.19
CA LEU A 89 4.80 69.77 -27.62
C LEU A 89 4.90 69.06 -28.98
N SER A 90 4.17 67.97 -29.17
CA SER A 90 4.09 67.26 -30.47
C SER A 90 3.56 68.18 -31.58
N GLN A 91 2.48 68.94 -31.33
CA GLN A 91 1.95 69.91 -32.29
C GLN A 91 2.97 71.00 -32.63
N ARG A 92 3.75 71.45 -31.66
CA ARG A 92 4.79 72.46 -31.85
C ARG A 92 5.94 71.95 -32.71
N LEU A 93 6.39 70.71 -32.48
CA LEU A 93 7.43 70.07 -33.27
C LEU A 93 6.95 69.75 -34.70
N ARG A 94 5.69 69.34 -34.88
CA ARG A 94 5.10 69.08 -36.21
C ARG A 94 4.86 70.35 -37.03
N SER A 95 4.36 71.42 -36.41
CA SER A 95 4.03 72.68 -37.10
C SER A 95 5.23 73.39 -37.73
N SER A 96 6.46 73.07 -37.30
CA SER A 96 7.69 73.55 -37.94
C SER A 96 8.02 72.87 -39.27
N SER A 97 7.48 71.67 -39.55
CA SER A 97 7.88 70.88 -40.73
C SER A 97 7.10 71.21 -42.01
N ASN A 98 5.93 71.83 -41.90
CA ASN A 98 5.02 72.07 -43.04
C ASN A 98 5.10 73.48 -43.65
N THR A 99 5.94 74.38 -43.13
CA THR A 99 5.97 75.80 -43.54
C THR A 99 6.92 76.08 -44.72
N THR A 100 6.99 75.18 -45.71
CA THR A 100 7.87 75.37 -46.89
C THR A 100 7.16 75.82 -48.16
N ASN A 101 5.83 75.98 -48.18
CA ASN A 101 5.11 76.52 -49.34
C ASN A 101 3.85 77.27 -48.92
N ASN A 102 3.89 78.61 -48.95
CA ASN A 102 2.89 79.47 -49.61
C ASN A 102 3.04 80.94 -49.18
N ASN A 103 3.06 81.82 -50.17
CA ASN A 103 2.97 83.27 -50.04
C ASN A 103 1.66 83.67 -49.34
N ALA A 104 1.72 84.34 -48.19
CA ALA A 104 0.63 85.19 -47.72
C ALA A 104 1.14 86.26 -46.74
N THR A 105 0.93 87.50 -47.15
CA THR A 105 1.19 88.73 -46.41
C THR A 105 0.22 88.94 -45.25
N THR A 106 0.77 89.48 -44.15
CA THR A 106 0.14 90.38 -43.15
C THR A 106 -1.05 89.88 -42.32
N THR A 107 -0.76 89.42 -41.09
CA THR A 107 -1.17 90.09 -39.84
C THR A 107 -0.19 89.68 -38.73
N ALA A 108 0.53 90.67 -38.18
CA ALA A 108 1.55 90.50 -37.17
C ALA A 108 0.92 90.40 -35.77
N ALA A 109 0.80 89.18 -35.26
CA ALA A 109 0.69 88.91 -33.83
C ALA A 109 1.50 87.65 -33.51
N ALA A 110 2.72 87.86 -33.00
CA ALA A 110 3.57 86.90 -32.25
C ALA A 110 3.74 85.46 -32.78
N ALA A 111 3.92 85.26 -34.09
CA ALA A 111 4.33 83.96 -34.63
C ALA A 111 5.85 83.74 -34.45
N LEU A 112 6.21 83.01 -33.39
CA LEU A 112 7.57 82.55 -33.09
C LEU A 112 8.18 81.69 -34.25
N PRO A 113 9.51 81.70 -34.43
CA PRO A 113 10.19 80.97 -35.50
C PRO A 113 9.96 79.45 -35.45
N PRO A 114 9.88 78.77 -36.60
CA PRO A 114 9.74 77.31 -36.67
C PRO A 114 10.98 76.61 -36.08
N ILE A 115 10.77 75.67 -35.14
CA ILE A 115 11.82 74.91 -34.45
C ILE A 115 12.03 73.58 -35.16
N SER A 116 13.20 73.38 -35.78
CA SER A 116 13.53 72.08 -36.37
C SER A 116 13.70 71.01 -35.29
N LEU A 117 13.19 69.80 -35.52
CA LEU A 117 13.29 68.67 -34.57
C LEU A 117 14.74 68.42 -34.15
N LYS A 118 15.68 68.42 -35.10
CA LYS A 118 17.11 68.22 -34.84
C LYS A 118 17.74 69.31 -33.95
N GLN A 119 17.31 70.56 -34.12
CA GLN A 119 17.75 71.64 -33.25
C GLN A 119 17.21 71.42 -31.84
N PHE A 120 15.94 71.05 -31.71
CA PHE A 120 15.36 70.72 -30.40
C PHE A 120 16.09 69.55 -29.73
N GLU A 121 16.35 68.45 -30.46
CA GLU A 121 17.12 67.29 -29.97
C GLU A 121 18.51 67.71 -29.46
N SER A 122 19.26 68.49 -30.24
CA SER A 122 20.61 68.95 -29.87
C SER A 122 20.61 69.81 -28.60
N GLU A 123 19.69 70.76 -28.51
CA GLU A 123 19.56 71.63 -27.33
C GLU A 123 19.09 70.81 -26.11
N LEU A 124 18.25 69.79 -26.31
CA LEU A 124 17.78 68.89 -25.26
C LEU A 124 18.93 68.01 -24.69
N ILE A 125 19.86 67.55 -25.53
CA ILE A 125 21.08 66.84 -25.06
C ILE A 125 21.91 67.76 -24.18
N SER A 126 22.12 69.00 -24.62
CA SER A 126 22.90 69.98 -23.87
C SER A 126 22.23 70.31 -22.53
N PHE A 127 20.91 70.47 -22.52
CA PHE A 127 20.11 70.65 -21.30
C PHE A 127 20.28 69.48 -20.31
N PHE A 128 20.17 68.23 -20.80
CA PHE A 128 20.38 67.02 -19.99
C PHE A 128 21.85 66.63 -19.83
N SER A 129 22.81 67.44 -20.28
CA SER A 129 24.23 67.18 -20.05
C SER A 129 24.62 67.41 -18.58
N ASN A 130 23.90 68.28 -17.89
CA ASN A 130 24.01 68.46 -16.45
C ASN A 130 23.31 67.30 -15.71
N ASP A 131 24.07 66.58 -14.89
CA ASP A 131 23.59 65.40 -14.15
C ASP A 131 22.52 65.77 -13.10
N SER A 132 22.53 66.98 -12.54
CA SER A 132 21.47 67.44 -11.61
C SER A 132 20.14 67.67 -12.33
N ILE A 133 20.17 68.35 -13.47
CA ILE A 133 19.00 68.60 -14.32
C ILE A 133 18.43 67.28 -14.83
N PHE A 134 19.31 66.39 -15.32
CA PHE A 134 18.92 65.07 -15.77
C PHE A 134 18.27 64.26 -14.65
N ARG A 135 18.82 64.30 -13.43
CA ARG A 135 18.21 63.66 -12.26
C ARG A 135 16.83 64.21 -11.94
N SER A 136 16.67 65.54 -11.82
CA SER A 136 15.37 66.16 -11.56
C SER A 136 14.34 65.80 -12.64
N SER A 137 14.77 65.66 -13.90
CA SER A 137 13.89 65.27 -15.00
C SER A 137 13.41 63.81 -14.96
N LEU A 138 14.08 62.94 -14.20
CA LEU A 138 13.69 61.54 -13.98
C LEU A 138 12.77 61.37 -12.77
N LEU A 139 12.69 62.37 -11.89
CA LEU A 139 11.80 62.38 -10.73
C LEU A 139 10.38 62.79 -11.13
N PRO A 140 9.34 62.36 -10.39
CA PRO A 140 7.96 62.80 -10.61
C PRO A 140 7.85 64.33 -10.61
N THR A 141 7.05 64.88 -11.53
CA THR A 141 6.74 66.32 -11.51
C THR A 141 5.81 66.69 -10.35
N SER A 142 5.68 67.98 -10.06
CA SER A 142 4.61 68.54 -9.22
C SER A 142 3.54 69.21 -10.09
N SER A 143 2.30 69.35 -9.62
CA SER A 143 1.28 70.21 -10.28
C SER A 143 0.91 71.37 -9.37
N THR A 144 0.50 72.47 -9.99
CA THR A 144 -0.19 73.55 -9.28
C THR A 144 -1.56 73.09 -8.77
N ASP A 145 -1.97 73.57 -7.59
CA ASP A 145 -3.24 73.20 -6.93
C ASP A 145 -4.49 73.52 -7.78
N ASP A 146 -4.37 74.44 -8.75
CA ASP A 146 -5.47 74.91 -9.60
C ASP A 146 -5.86 73.95 -10.76
N VAL A 147 -5.10 72.88 -11.02
CA VAL A 147 -5.35 71.96 -12.15
C VAL A 147 -6.35 70.82 -11.82
N SER A 148 -7.02 70.88 -10.66
CA SER A 148 -8.24 70.11 -10.27
C SER A 148 -8.05 68.62 -9.85
N PRO A 149 -8.89 68.09 -8.92
CA PRO A 149 -8.55 67.04 -7.95
C PRO A 149 -8.97 65.59 -8.33
N LEU A 150 -9.04 65.27 -9.63
CA LEU A 150 -9.73 64.05 -10.09
C LEU A 150 -8.86 62.91 -10.66
N ARG A 151 -7.52 62.98 -10.65
CA ARG A 151 -6.67 61.88 -11.13
C ARG A 151 -5.42 61.68 -10.26
N SER A 152 -5.00 60.41 -10.16
CA SER A 152 -4.04 59.82 -9.22
C SER A 152 -2.87 60.72 -8.77
N GLN A 153 -2.57 60.70 -7.47
CA GLN A 153 -1.40 61.32 -6.82
C GLN A 153 -0.02 60.98 -7.41
N GLN A 154 0.08 60.12 -8.42
CA GLN A 154 1.34 59.81 -9.11
C GLN A 154 1.43 60.60 -10.41
N GLN A 155 2.28 61.62 -10.42
CA GLN A 155 2.69 62.30 -11.65
C GLN A 155 3.84 61.54 -12.30
N ASP A 156 3.86 61.54 -13.63
CA ASP A 156 4.99 61.01 -14.37
C ASP A 156 6.19 61.98 -14.29
N SER A 157 7.39 61.46 -14.51
CA SER A 157 8.58 62.31 -14.63
C SER A 157 8.58 63.06 -15.97
N LEU A 158 9.23 64.21 -16.02
CA LEU A 158 9.38 64.97 -17.27
C LEU A 158 9.90 64.08 -18.39
N MET A 159 10.91 63.25 -18.10
CA MET A 159 11.47 62.33 -19.08
C MET A 159 10.44 61.34 -19.63
N ARG A 160 9.58 60.78 -18.77
CA ARG A 160 8.49 59.89 -19.19
C ARG A 160 7.44 60.62 -20.02
N ILE A 161 7.11 61.86 -19.67
CA ILE A 161 6.19 62.70 -20.46
C ILE A 161 6.77 63.00 -21.85
N LEU A 162 8.06 63.30 -21.93
CA LEU A 162 8.75 63.52 -23.21
C LEU A 162 8.86 62.25 -24.06
N LEU A 163 9.02 61.07 -23.44
CA LEU A 163 8.96 59.78 -24.13
C LEU A 163 7.58 59.46 -24.72
N CYS A 164 6.51 60.11 -24.24
CA CYS A 164 5.15 60.00 -24.81
C CYS A 164 4.95 60.88 -26.05
N VAL A 165 5.96 61.64 -26.48
CA VAL A 165 5.93 62.43 -27.73
C VAL A 165 6.54 61.61 -28.86
N ASP A 166 5.70 61.19 -29.81
CA ASP A 166 6.06 60.29 -30.94
C ASP A 166 7.35 60.72 -31.67
N GLU A 167 7.57 62.04 -31.84
CA GLU A 167 8.73 62.60 -32.53
C GLU A 167 10.05 62.44 -31.75
N LEU A 168 9.98 62.45 -30.42
CA LEU A 168 11.15 62.44 -29.53
C LEU A 168 11.45 61.05 -28.96
N GLN A 169 10.47 60.15 -29.00
CA GLN A 169 10.52 58.88 -28.29
C GLN A 169 11.76 58.04 -28.63
N MET A 170 12.05 57.80 -29.92
CA MET A 170 13.22 57.00 -30.35
C MET A 170 14.54 57.64 -29.93
N PHE A 171 14.64 58.96 -30.11
CA PHE A 171 15.82 59.74 -29.77
C PHE A 171 16.10 59.70 -28.27
N LEU A 172 15.08 59.98 -27.45
CA LEU A 172 15.17 59.97 -26.00
C LEU A 172 15.43 58.59 -25.44
N ALA A 173 14.77 57.55 -25.97
CA ALA A 173 15.00 56.17 -25.55
C ALA A 173 16.47 55.76 -25.78
N LYS A 174 17.03 56.06 -26.96
CA LYS A 174 18.46 55.82 -27.24
C LYS A 174 19.37 56.64 -26.32
N TYR A 175 19.04 57.91 -26.07
CA TYR A 175 19.81 58.78 -25.16
C TYR A 175 19.83 58.23 -23.73
N LEU A 176 18.67 57.83 -23.19
CA LEU A 176 18.53 57.28 -21.85
C LEU A 176 19.29 55.97 -21.69
N LEU A 177 19.22 55.06 -22.66
CA LEU A 177 19.95 53.80 -22.62
C LEU A 177 21.47 54.01 -22.72
N LYS A 178 21.95 54.98 -23.53
CA LYS A 178 23.37 55.37 -23.53
C LYS A 178 23.81 55.95 -22.18
N ARG A 179 22.97 56.81 -21.58
CA ARG A 179 23.21 57.36 -20.24
C ARG A 179 23.25 56.26 -19.18
N LEU A 180 22.37 55.25 -19.29
CA LEU A 180 22.36 54.10 -18.39
C LEU A 180 23.71 53.38 -18.39
N VAL A 181 24.26 53.06 -19.57
CA VAL A 181 25.59 52.43 -19.69
C VAL A 181 26.68 53.31 -19.06
N ARG A 182 26.61 54.64 -19.26
CA ARG A 182 27.55 55.58 -18.63
C ARG A 182 27.48 55.53 -17.10
N PHE A 183 26.28 55.48 -16.52
CA PHE A 183 26.11 55.42 -15.06
C PHE A 183 26.47 54.05 -14.47
N ASP A 184 26.24 52.97 -15.23
CA ASP A 184 26.69 51.62 -14.86
C ASP A 184 28.22 51.55 -14.76
N ASN A 185 28.91 52.05 -15.79
CA ASN A 185 30.38 52.09 -15.84
C ASN A 185 31.01 52.96 -14.74
N LYS A 186 30.28 53.94 -14.21
CA LYS A 186 30.71 54.78 -13.08
C LYS A 186 30.52 54.11 -11.71
N GLY A 187 30.00 52.87 -11.66
CA GLY A 187 29.78 52.13 -10.40
C GLY A 187 28.44 52.43 -9.72
N GLY A 188 27.47 53.00 -10.44
CA GLY A 188 26.14 53.29 -9.93
C GLY A 188 26.11 54.47 -8.96
N ASP A 189 25.89 55.67 -9.49
CA ASP A 189 25.67 56.87 -8.67
C ASP A 189 24.44 56.67 -7.76
N ARG A 190 24.70 56.52 -6.45
CA ARG A 190 23.65 56.48 -5.42
C ARG A 190 23.38 57.91 -5.01
N VAL A 191 22.25 58.45 -5.44
CA VAL A 191 21.88 59.83 -5.14
C VAL A 191 20.80 59.85 -4.08
N VAL A 192 21.01 60.61 -3.01
CA VAL A 192 20.07 60.71 -1.90
C VAL A 192 19.00 61.75 -2.24
N VAL A 193 17.79 61.33 -2.62
CA VAL A 193 16.61 62.22 -2.76
C VAL A 193 15.76 62.00 -1.51
N GLN A 194 15.41 63.05 -0.77
CA GLN A 194 14.53 62.94 0.42
C GLN A 194 14.98 61.85 1.43
N ASN A 195 16.29 61.73 1.68
CA ASN A 195 16.91 60.71 2.54
C ASN A 195 16.82 59.25 2.04
N LEU A 196 16.31 58.98 0.83
CA LEU A 196 16.39 57.66 0.21
C LEU A 196 17.52 57.62 -0.83
N PRO A 197 18.45 56.65 -0.75
CA PRO A 197 19.44 56.43 -1.79
C PRO A 197 18.75 55.82 -3.02
N LEU A 198 18.51 56.64 -4.04
CA LEU A 198 17.97 56.22 -5.33
C LEU A 198 19.13 56.01 -6.31
N SER A 199 19.11 54.86 -6.99
CA SER A 199 20.04 54.57 -8.08
C SER A 199 19.56 55.27 -9.35
N MET A 200 20.44 56.07 -9.99
CA MET A 200 20.13 56.68 -11.29
C MET A 200 19.74 55.64 -12.34
N ILE A 201 20.35 54.46 -12.30
CA ILE A 201 20.05 53.35 -13.22
C ILE A 201 18.60 52.91 -13.06
N ARG A 202 18.14 52.75 -11.81
CA ARG A 202 16.76 52.37 -11.51
C ARG A 202 15.76 53.44 -11.97
N LEU A 203 16.07 54.72 -11.75
CA LEU A 203 15.25 55.83 -12.23
C LEU A 203 15.12 55.83 -13.76
N ILE A 204 16.24 55.60 -14.48
CA ILE A 204 16.20 55.49 -15.94
C ILE A 204 15.34 54.30 -16.37
N LEU A 205 15.55 53.11 -15.79
CA LEU A 205 14.76 51.91 -16.15
C LEU A 205 13.26 52.09 -15.86
N GLN A 206 12.91 52.78 -14.77
CA GLN A 206 11.52 53.04 -14.41
C GLN A 206 10.80 53.95 -15.42
N THR A 207 11.52 54.82 -16.15
CA THR A 207 10.91 55.64 -17.21
C THR A 207 10.41 54.83 -18.40
N PHE A 208 10.94 53.62 -18.61
CA PHE A 208 10.52 52.74 -19.70
C PHE A 208 9.31 51.86 -19.33
N HIS A 209 8.94 51.77 -18.05
CA HIS A 209 7.94 50.83 -17.57
C HIS A 209 6.52 51.24 -18.00
N TYR A 210 5.84 50.39 -18.77
CA TYR A 210 4.49 50.66 -19.31
C TYR A 210 4.42 51.97 -20.10
N LEU A 211 5.41 52.25 -20.95
CA LEU A 211 5.27 53.30 -21.95
C LEU A 211 3.98 53.03 -22.75
N PRO A 212 3.19 54.05 -23.14
CA PRO A 212 1.97 53.83 -23.91
C PRO A 212 2.31 53.21 -25.28
N ILE A 213 2.27 51.87 -25.34
CA ILE A 213 2.87 51.01 -26.37
C ILE A 213 2.22 51.13 -27.75
N GLY A 214 0.99 51.64 -27.85
CA GLY A 214 0.25 51.70 -29.12
C GLY A 214 0.88 52.58 -30.23
N LYS A 215 1.99 53.28 -29.95
CA LYS A 215 2.66 54.21 -30.89
C LYS A 215 4.18 54.24 -30.78
N LEU A 216 4.84 53.14 -30.41
CA LEU A 216 6.31 53.10 -30.47
C LEU A 216 6.79 53.25 -31.93
N THR A 217 7.17 54.47 -32.31
CA THR A 217 7.75 54.76 -33.63
C THR A 217 9.04 53.97 -33.76
N ASN A 218 9.10 53.05 -34.73
CA ASN A 218 10.23 52.12 -34.94
C ASN A 218 10.55 51.19 -33.75
N ALA A 219 9.53 50.63 -33.08
CA ALA A 219 9.69 49.70 -31.95
C ALA A 219 10.74 48.58 -32.17
N LYS A 220 10.81 48.01 -33.39
CA LYS A 220 11.81 46.99 -33.77
C LYS A 220 13.25 47.48 -33.66
N GLU A 221 13.52 48.71 -34.09
CA GLU A 221 14.86 49.30 -34.01
C GLU A 221 15.24 49.60 -32.56
N LEU A 222 14.29 50.10 -31.76
CA LEU A 222 14.53 50.32 -30.34
C LEU A 222 14.78 49.02 -29.58
N LEU A 223 14.06 47.95 -29.91
CA LEU A 223 14.27 46.63 -29.32
C LEU A 223 15.69 46.12 -29.55
N TYR A 224 16.18 46.15 -30.81
CA TYR A 224 17.55 45.72 -31.08
C TYR A 224 18.57 46.59 -30.35
N PHE A 225 18.35 47.91 -30.29
CA PHE A 225 19.22 48.80 -29.54
C PHE A 225 19.19 48.50 -28.03
N TYR A 226 18.02 48.20 -27.46
CA TYR A 226 17.87 47.83 -26.05
C TYR A 226 18.61 46.52 -25.73
N LEU A 227 18.48 45.51 -26.60
CA LEU A 227 19.16 44.22 -26.45
C LEU A 227 20.68 44.34 -26.61
N ASP A 228 21.16 45.17 -27.54
CA ASP A 228 22.59 45.49 -27.67
C ASP A 228 23.11 46.19 -26.41
N VAL A 229 22.30 47.07 -25.80
CA VAL A 229 22.67 47.76 -24.56
C VAL A 229 22.75 46.80 -23.38
N ILE A 230 21.90 45.78 -23.30
CA ILE A 230 22.01 44.72 -22.26
C ILE A 230 23.41 44.09 -22.28
N ASP A 231 24.02 43.89 -23.44
CA ASP A 231 25.38 43.33 -23.56
C ASP A 231 26.48 44.30 -23.15
N LEU A 232 26.21 45.61 -23.20
CA LEU A 232 27.16 46.66 -22.83
C LEU A 232 27.16 46.97 -21.33
N VAL A 233 26.10 46.60 -20.61
CA VAL A 233 25.99 46.79 -19.16
C VAL A 233 26.89 45.77 -18.46
N MET A 234 27.81 46.25 -17.62
CA MET A 234 28.77 45.41 -16.91
C MET A 234 28.18 44.83 -15.63
N ASN A 235 27.27 45.54 -14.96
CA ASN A 235 26.61 45.04 -13.75
C ASN A 235 25.53 43.99 -14.07
N ASN A 236 25.64 42.80 -13.49
CA ASN A 236 24.66 41.72 -13.71
C ASN A 236 23.29 42.07 -13.15
N ASP A 237 23.19 42.77 -12.01
CA ASP A 237 21.90 43.14 -11.40
C ASP A 237 21.11 44.05 -12.32
N VAL A 238 21.81 45.00 -12.95
CA VAL A 238 21.22 45.93 -13.92
C VAL A 238 20.83 45.19 -15.19
N ARG A 239 21.68 44.27 -15.70
CA ARG A 239 21.31 43.39 -16.82
C ARG A 239 20.06 42.58 -16.53
N CYS A 240 19.98 41.97 -15.35
CA CYS A 240 18.80 41.20 -14.94
C CYS A 240 17.55 42.10 -14.87
N GLN A 241 17.65 43.29 -14.28
CA GLN A 241 16.53 44.25 -14.28
C GLN A 241 16.10 44.64 -15.69
N MET A 242 17.05 44.89 -16.59
CA MET A 242 16.75 45.18 -17.99
C MET A 242 16.04 44.01 -18.67
N ILE A 243 16.54 42.78 -18.50
CA ILE A 243 15.93 41.57 -19.06
C ILE A 243 14.51 41.37 -18.51
N SER A 244 14.29 41.59 -17.22
CA SER A 244 12.95 41.52 -16.61
C SER A 244 11.97 42.52 -17.21
N LEU A 245 12.46 43.70 -17.62
CA LEU A 245 11.62 44.78 -18.16
C LEU A 245 11.37 44.66 -19.66
N VAL A 246 12.09 43.80 -20.40
CA VAL A 246 11.93 43.68 -21.86
C VAL A 246 10.46 43.44 -22.24
N THR A 247 9.77 42.56 -21.53
CA THR A 247 8.36 42.23 -21.78
C THR A 247 7.40 43.37 -21.44
N ASP A 248 7.77 44.21 -20.47
CA ASP A 248 6.96 45.33 -20.02
C ASP A 248 7.13 46.56 -20.93
N ILE A 249 8.28 46.66 -21.60
CA ILE A 249 8.60 47.73 -22.55
C ILE A 249 8.03 47.40 -23.93
N PHE A 250 8.14 46.15 -24.36
CA PHE A 250 7.79 45.69 -25.70
C PHE A 250 6.64 44.67 -25.64
N CYS A 251 5.41 45.16 -25.44
CA CYS A 251 4.22 44.31 -25.38
C CYS A 251 3.62 43.96 -26.76
N ASP A 252 4.24 44.39 -27.86
CA ASP A 252 3.74 44.11 -29.22
C ASP A 252 3.99 42.65 -29.61
N ASP A 253 2.92 41.91 -29.91
CA ASP A 253 2.96 40.49 -30.32
C ASP A 253 3.92 40.25 -31.49
N TYR A 254 4.07 41.23 -32.40
CA TYR A 254 4.98 41.11 -33.55
C TYR A 254 6.47 41.10 -33.14
N LEU A 255 6.81 41.68 -31.99
CA LEU A 255 8.18 41.75 -31.49
C LEU A 255 8.56 40.58 -30.58
N GLN A 256 7.58 39.85 -30.03
CA GLN A 256 7.82 38.75 -29.10
C GLN A 256 8.77 37.70 -29.67
N MET A 257 8.63 37.31 -30.94
CA MET A 257 9.54 36.34 -31.57
C MET A 257 11.01 36.83 -31.62
N ASN A 258 11.24 38.13 -31.86
CA ASN A 258 12.58 38.71 -31.86
C ASN A 258 13.16 38.75 -30.44
N ILE A 259 12.34 39.09 -29.45
CA ILE A 259 12.70 39.07 -28.03
C ILE A 259 13.12 37.65 -27.62
N VAL A 260 12.27 36.66 -27.88
CA VAL A 260 12.52 35.26 -27.51
C VAL A 260 13.79 34.74 -28.16
N THR A 261 14.00 34.99 -29.46
CA THR A 261 15.22 34.56 -30.16
C THR A 261 16.48 35.16 -29.54
N LYS A 262 16.43 36.43 -29.13
CA LYS A 262 17.57 37.11 -28.51
C LYS A 262 17.79 36.72 -27.05
N LEU A 263 16.73 36.48 -26.29
CA LEU A 263 16.82 35.91 -24.94
C LEU A 263 17.35 34.47 -24.98
N GLU A 264 16.99 33.68 -25.98
CA GLU A 264 17.51 32.34 -26.22
C GLU A 264 19.04 32.35 -26.46
N GLU A 265 19.58 33.36 -27.15
CA GLU A 265 21.03 33.55 -27.28
C GLU A 265 21.71 33.87 -25.92
N LYS A 266 20.99 34.50 -24.97
CA LYS A 266 21.52 34.83 -23.63
C LYS A 266 21.54 33.64 -22.67
N LEU A 267 20.84 32.54 -22.99
CA LEU A 267 20.95 31.30 -22.21
C LEU A 267 22.36 30.68 -22.27
N ASP A 268 23.13 31.01 -23.31
CA ASP A 268 24.53 30.59 -23.46
C ASP A 268 25.50 31.40 -22.57
N SER A 269 24.99 32.31 -21.73
CA SER A 269 25.81 33.09 -20.80
C SER A 269 26.39 32.23 -19.67
N THR A 270 27.56 32.60 -19.15
CA THR A 270 28.18 31.91 -18.01
C THR A 270 27.62 32.36 -16.65
N ASN A 271 26.80 33.42 -16.64
CA ASN A 271 26.30 34.00 -15.40
C ASN A 271 24.96 33.36 -15.01
N ILE A 272 24.91 32.77 -13.82
CA ILE A 272 23.74 32.10 -13.28
C ILE A 272 22.56 33.06 -13.16
N ASP A 273 22.74 34.25 -12.60
CA ASP A 273 21.65 35.19 -12.33
C ASP A 273 20.99 35.68 -13.62
N VAL A 274 21.80 35.89 -14.67
CA VAL A 274 21.31 36.22 -16.01
C VAL A 274 20.48 35.07 -16.57
N ILE A 275 20.97 33.83 -16.48
CA ILE A 275 20.19 32.65 -16.92
C ILE A 275 18.86 32.57 -16.16
N LYS A 276 18.89 32.70 -14.82
CA LYS A 276 17.68 32.65 -13.98
C LYS A 276 16.66 33.69 -14.44
N GLN A 277 17.11 34.93 -14.66
CA GLN A 277 16.24 36.00 -15.09
C GLN A 277 15.73 35.82 -16.52
N VAL A 278 16.56 35.33 -17.44
CA VAL A 278 16.15 35.01 -18.81
C VAL A 278 15.05 33.94 -18.80
N LEU A 279 15.22 32.86 -18.03
CA LEU A 279 14.20 31.81 -17.91
C LEU A 279 12.90 32.35 -17.31
N SER A 280 12.99 33.18 -16.27
CA SER A 280 11.83 33.86 -15.66
C SER A 280 11.10 34.77 -16.67
N THR A 281 11.83 35.55 -17.46
CA THR A 281 11.23 36.38 -18.51
C THR A 281 10.65 35.52 -19.64
N LEU A 282 11.25 34.38 -19.96
CA LEU A 282 10.70 33.46 -20.97
C LEU A 282 9.43 32.75 -20.49
N THR A 283 9.19 32.56 -19.18
CA THR A 283 7.91 32.00 -18.71
C THR A 283 6.75 32.98 -18.77
N THR A 284 7.02 34.30 -18.81
CA THR A 284 5.96 35.33 -18.93
C THR A 284 5.53 35.57 -20.38
N ILE A 285 6.38 35.24 -21.36
CA ILE A 285 6.08 35.39 -22.78
C ILE A 285 5.28 34.18 -23.28
N GLN A 286 4.28 34.41 -24.13
CA GLN A 286 3.62 33.32 -24.85
C GLN A 286 4.52 32.85 -25.99
N ILE A 287 5.04 31.63 -25.88
CA ILE A 287 6.00 31.07 -26.83
C ILE A 287 5.33 29.95 -27.62
N ASP A 288 5.54 29.94 -28.95
CA ASP A 288 5.10 28.84 -29.81
C ASP A 288 5.87 27.55 -29.49
N GLU A 289 5.20 26.40 -29.61
CA GLU A 289 5.74 25.07 -29.28
C GLU A 289 7.08 24.77 -30.00
N SER A 290 7.26 25.27 -31.23
CA SER A 290 8.51 25.10 -31.99
C SER A 290 9.71 25.78 -31.34
N ILE A 291 9.50 26.95 -30.72
CA ILE A 291 10.56 27.72 -30.07
C ILE A 291 10.80 27.18 -28.66
N GLU A 292 9.73 26.82 -27.94
CA GLU A 292 9.83 26.15 -26.63
C GLU A 292 10.69 24.88 -26.76
N ARG A 293 10.53 24.12 -27.85
CA ARG A 293 11.38 22.96 -28.13
C ARG A 293 12.86 23.32 -28.28
N ARG A 294 13.20 24.39 -29.01
CA ARG A 294 14.60 24.85 -29.15
C ARG A 294 15.19 25.30 -27.81
N ILE A 295 14.42 26.06 -27.03
CA ILE A 295 14.82 26.50 -25.68
C ILE A 295 15.06 25.28 -24.79
N ARG A 296 14.17 24.28 -24.82
CA ARG A 296 14.31 23.02 -24.09
C ARG A 296 15.57 22.25 -24.51
N GLU A 297 15.87 22.17 -25.80
CA GLU A 297 17.07 21.52 -26.32
C GLU A 297 18.36 22.20 -25.82
N LYS A 298 18.36 23.53 -25.62
CA LYS A 298 19.47 24.25 -24.97
C LYS A 298 19.52 24.03 -23.45
N ILE A 299 18.37 24.00 -22.78
CA ILE A 299 18.27 23.84 -21.32
C ILE A 299 18.69 22.43 -20.87
N ILE A 300 18.38 21.37 -21.63
CA ILE A 300 18.70 19.98 -21.23
C ILE A 300 20.19 19.80 -20.89
N PRO A 301 21.16 20.21 -21.74
CA PRO A 301 22.58 20.21 -21.40
C PRO A 301 22.88 20.98 -20.10
N MET A 302 22.28 22.17 -19.93
CA MET A 302 22.48 23.00 -18.73
C MET A 302 21.99 22.28 -17.47
N ILE A 303 20.89 21.53 -17.53
CA ILE A 303 20.42 20.73 -16.40
C ILE A 303 21.40 19.57 -16.10
N MET A 304 21.93 18.92 -17.13
CA MET A 304 22.82 17.78 -16.97
C MET A 304 24.20 18.18 -16.42
N THR A 305 24.75 19.32 -16.86
CA THR A 305 26.12 19.74 -16.51
C THR A 305 26.20 20.93 -15.56
N GLY A 306 25.12 21.69 -15.39
CA GLY A 306 25.10 22.95 -14.66
C GLY A 306 25.17 22.82 -13.15
N ILE A 307 25.35 23.97 -12.50
CA ILE A 307 25.30 24.14 -11.05
C ILE A 307 23.84 23.99 -10.59
N LEU A 308 23.63 23.50 -9.38
CA LEU A 308 22.31 23.18 -8.85
C LEU A 308 21.28 24.28 -9.05
N ASP A 309 21.63 25.52 -8.71
CA ASP A 309 20.78 26.70 -8.86
C ASP A 309 20.21 26.87 -10.28
N VAL A 310 21.05 26.63 -11.29
CA VAL A 310 20.63 26.65 -12.69
C VAL A 310 19.68 25.49 -12.97
N LYS A 311 19.95 24.29 -12.43
CA LYS A 311 19.08 23.12 -12.60
C LYS A 311 17.68 23.39 -12.05
N VAL A 312 17.58 23.98 -10.86
CA VAL A 312 16.31 24.30 -10.22
C VAL A 312 15.50 25.26 -11.09
N GLU A 313 16.09 26.36 -11.55
CA GLU A 313 15.37 27.31 -12.41
C GLU A 313 15.03 26.74 -13.78
N CYS A 314 15.90 25.92 -14.35
CA CYS A 314 15.60 25.21 -15.60
C CYS A 314 14.39 24.28 -15.41
N PHE A 315 14.28 23.57 -14.29
CA PHE A 315 13.09 22.77 -14.00
C PHE A 315 11.85 23.61 -13.71
N ASN A 316 11.99 24.79 -13.09
CA ASN A 316 10.87 25.72 -12.92
C ASN A 316 10.28 26.11 -14.27
N TYR A 317 11.15 26.54 -15.19
CA TYR A 317 10.77 26.84 -16.56
C TYR A 317 10.09 25.63 -17.22
N LEU A 318 10.71 24.45 -17.17
CA LEU A 318 10.17 23.25 -17.83
C LEU A 318 8.83 22.81 -17.24
N PHE A 319 8.62 22.89 -15.92
CA PHE A 319 7.34 22.51 -15.31
C PHE A 319 6.24 23.53 -15.57
N GLU A 320 6.57 24.83 -15.62
CA GLU A 320 5.60 25.91 -15.91
C GLU A 320 5.16 25.92 -17.38
N THR A 321 6.09 25.68 -18.31
CA THR A 321 5.82 25.71 -19.76
C THR A 321 5.33 24.37 -20.32
N SER A 322 5.56 23.25 -19.63
CA SER A 322 5.22 21.93 -20.17
C SER A 322 3.74 21.71 -20.43
N THR A 323 3.42 21.35 -21.67
CA THR A 323 2.14 20.73 -22.06
C THR A 323 2.04 19.27 -21.56
N LYS A 324 0.86 18.66 -21.65
CA LYS A 324 0.63 17.26 -21.22
C LYS A 324 1.60 16.24 -21.84
N ILE A 325 1.96 16.41 -23.11
CA ILE A 325 2.86 15.48 -23.82
C ILE A 325 4.27 15.64 -23.29
N ASN A 326 4.69 16.89 -23.17
CA ASN A 326 6.03 17.31 -22.78
C ASN A 326 6.34 17.07 -21.30
N ILE A 327 5.33 17.05 -20.44
CA ILE A 327 5.53 16.91 -19.01
C ILE A 327 6.06 15.53 -18.63
N PHE A 328 5.71 14.47 -19.37
CA PHE A 328 6.24 13.14 -19.11
C PHE A 328 7.74 13.07 -19.40
N GLU A 329 8.20 13.66 -20.51
CA GLU A 329 9.62 13.77 -20.82
C GLU A 329 10.35 14.60 -19.77
N THR A 330 9.75 15.70 -19.30
CA THR A 330 10.31 16.51 -18.20
C THR A 330 10.46 15.69 -16.91
N ILE A 331 9.49 14.84 -16.56
CA ILE A 331 9.58 13.94 -15.40
C ILE A 331 10.74 12.95 -15.58
N LEU A 332 10.90 12.36 -16.78
CA LEU A 332 11.99 11.43 -17.06
C LEU A 332 13.36 12.12 -16.97
N LEU A 333 13.48 13.32 -17.53
CA LEU A 333 14.69 14.14 -17.42
C LEU A 333 14.99 14.48 -15.97
N PHE A 334 13.98 14.90 -15.19
CA PHE A 334 14.13 15.16 -13.76
C PHE A 334 14.65 13.94 -13.02
N ARG A 335 14.09 12.76 -13.30
CA ARG A 335 14.53 11.49 -12.73
C ARG A 335 16.00 11.22 -13.04
N ASP A 336 16.41 11.36 -14.30
CA ASP A 336 17.80 11.16 -14.70
C ASP A 336 18.75 12.11 -13.97
N VAL A 337 18.38 13.39 -13.88
CA VAL A 337 19.19 14.42 -13.24
C VAL A 337 19.29 14.22 -11.74
N ALA A 338 18.19 13.84 -11.07
CA ALA A 338 18.17 13.54 -9.65
C ALA A 338 19.12 12.35 -9.33
N THR A 339 19.10 11.31 -10.16
CA THR A 339 19.99 10.16 -9.96
C THR A 339 21.46 10.45 -10.24
N VAL A 340 21.77 11.18 -11.31
CA VAL A 340 23.16 11.56 -11.63
C VAL A 340 23.73 12.50 -10.55
N SER A 341 22.91 13.45 -10.08
CA SER A 341 23.32 14.40 -9.03
C SER A 341 23.57 13.69 -7.69
N GLY A 342 22.82 12.63 -7.39
CA GLY A 342 23.07 11.79 -6.20
C GLY A 342 24.35 10.95 -6.26
N ARG A 343 24.76 10.49 -7.45
CA ARG A 343 25.95 9.61 -7.62
C ARG A 343 27.30 10.32 -7.56
N ARG A 344 27.35 11.62 -7.88
CA ARG A 344 28.63 12.37 -7.97
C ARG A 344 29.27 12.68 -6.61
N SER A 345 28.62 12.32 -5.49
CA SER A 345 29.14 12.54 -4.14
C SER A 345 30.17 11.49 -3.66
N ASP A 346 30.45 10.41 -4.40
CA ASP A 346 31.33 9.33 -3.93
C ASP A 346 32.63 9.26 -4.75
N ARG A 347 33.81 9.31 -4.12
CA ARG A 347 34.41 8.11 -3.50
C ARG A 347 35.35 8.32 -2.29
N LEU A 348 35.60 9.55 -1.81
CA LEU A 348 36.67 9.75 -0.79
C LEU A 348 36.30 10.60 0.44
N THR A 349 35.10 11.21 0.51
CA THR A 349 34.73 12.10 1.64
C THR A 349 33.37 11.78 2.28
N CYS A 350 32.87 10.55 2.10
CA CYS A 350 31.51 10.07 2.37
C CYS A 350 31.01 10.09 3.84
N LEU A 351 31.62 10.84 4.75
CA LEU A 351 31.16 10.98 6.14
C LEU A 351 30.52 12.34 6.46
N ALA A 352 30.53 13.31 5.54
CA ALA A 352 29.85 14.58 5.75
C ALA A 352 28.38 14.49 5.29
N THR A 353 27.45 14.65 6.25
CA THR A 353 25.99 14.56 6.12
C THR A 353 25.33 15.61 5.20
N ASP A 354 26.09 16.54 4.64
CA ASP A 354 25.53 17.75 4.00
C ASP A 354 25.41 17.64 2.47
N ASN A 355 25.96 16.61 1.83
CA ASN A 355 26.01 16.50 0.37
C ASN A 355 24.66 16.21 -0.32
N PHE A 356 23.60 15.90 0.44
CA PHE A 356 22.26 15.66 -0.13
C PHE A 356 21.39 16.92 -0.21
N GLN A 357 21.82 18.03 0.40
CA GLN A 357 21.10 19.31 0.35
C GLN A 357 20.76 19.79 -1.08
N PRO A 358 21.61 19.56 -2.11
CA PRO A 358 21.29 19.97 -3.46
C PRO A 358 20.09 19.22 -4.06
N VAL A 359 20.05 17.91 -3.89
CA VAL A 359 18.97 17.07 -4.45
C VAL A 359 17.65 17.38 -3.74
N HIS A 360 17.72 17.79 -2.48
CA HIS A 360 16.58 18.16 -1.68
C HIS A 360 15.77 19.34 -2.24
N SER A 361 16.43 20.42 -2.70
CA SER A 361 15.72 21.57 -3.29
C SER A 361 15.02 21.22 -4.59
N LEU A 362 15.59 20.30 -5.39
CA LEU A 362 14.93 19.74 -6.57
C LEU A 362 13.66 18.98 -6.19
N PHE A 363 13.72 18.12 -5.17
CA PHE A 363 12.54 17.39 -4.68
C PHE A 363 11.47 18.32 -4.10
N GLU A 364 11.85 19.37 -3.37
CA GLU A 364 10.91 20.41 -2.89
C GLU A 364 10.16 21.07 -4.03
N ARG A 365 10.91 21.42 -5.07
CA ARG A 365 10.32 22.13 -6.20
C ARG A 365 9.42 21.21 -7.01
N PHE A 366 9.83 19.95 -7.21
CA PHE A 366 8.97 18.94 -7.79
C PHE A 366 7.68 18.73 -6.98
N GLU A 367 7.78 18.63 -5.64
CA GLU A 367 6.63 18.50 -4.74
C GLU A 367 5.68 19.71 -4.87
N HIS A 368 6.23 20.93 -4.89
CA HIS A 368 5.46 22.15 -5.10
C HIS A 368 4.64 22.09 -6.40
N TYR A 369 5.29 21.77 -7.53
CA TYR A 369 4.61 21.62 -8.81
C TYR A 369 3.66 20.42 -8.85
N PHE A 370 3.98 19.32 -8.18
CA PHE A 370 3.11 18.16 -8.11
C PHE A 370 1.80 18.50 -7.39
N HIS A 371 1.87 19.39 -6.39
CA HIS A 371 0.70 19.87 -5.69
C HIS A 371 -0.07 20.96 -6.44
N SER A 372 0.61 21.89 -7.11
CA SER A 372 -0.03 23.01 -7.84
C SER A 372 -0.53 22.63 -9.24
N SER A 373 0.18 21.77 -9.97
CA SER A 373 -0.15 21.37 -11.35
C SER A 373 -0.98 20.08 -11.40
N ARG A 374 -2.24 20.21 -11.79
CA ARG A 374 -3.14 19.07 -12.04
C ARG A 374 -2.64 18.18 -13.19
N VAL A 375 -1.96 18.77 -14.17
CA VAL A 375 -1.41 18.05 -15.34
C VAL A 375 -0.23 17.18 -14.93
N LEU A 376 0.70 17.72 -14.14
CA LEU A 376 1.83 16.97 -13.59
C LEU A 376 1.33 15.81 -12.73
N PHE A 377 0.39 16.10 -11.83
CA PHE A 377 -0.23 15.09 -10.97
C PHE A 377 -0.85 13.94 -11.77
N ARG A 378 -1.70 14.24 -12.77
CA ARG A 378 -2.34 13.21 -13.61
C ARG A 378 -1.33 12.41 -14.42
N THR A 379 -0.30 13.07 -14.96
CA THR A 379 0.73 12.39 -15.73
C THR A 379 1.54 11.44 -14.86
N CYS A 380 1.94 11.86 -13.67
CA CYS A 380 2.54 10.97 -12.66
C CYS A 380 1.58 9.82 -12.34
N GLN A 381 0.30 10.08 -12.13
CA GLN A 381 -0.68 9.04 -11.82
C GLN A 381 -0.81 8.00 -12.96
N GLU A 382 -0.89 8.43 -14.21
CA GLU A 382 -1.10 7.55 -15.37
C GLU A 382 0.17 6.81 -15.79
N LYS A 383 1.33 7.47 -15.69
CA LYS A 383 2.60 6.95 -16.21
C LYS A 383 3.52 6.34 -15.16
N HIS A 384 3.25 6.53 -13.86
CA HIS A 384 4.04 5.91 -12.78
C HIS A 384 4.16 4.38 -12.88
N PRO A 385 3.12 3.62 -13.30
CA PRO A 385 3.30 2.20 -13.56
C PRO A 385 4.39 1.93 -14.61
N ILE A 386 4.43 2.72 -15.68
CA ILE A 386 5.39 2.53 -16.76
C ILE A 386 6.80 2.88 -16.26
N THR A 387 6.95 3.97 -15.50
CA THR A 387 8.26 4.33 -14.94
C THR A 387 8.74 3.32 -13.91
N ALA A 388 7.83 2.74 -13.11
CA ALA A 388 8.15 1.68 -12.16
C ALA A 388 8.74 0.41 -12.80
N ASP A 389 8.32 0.03 -14.03
CA ASP A 389 8.94 -1.09 -14.76
C ASP A 389 10.40 -0.78 -15.14
N LEU A 390 10.67 0.48 -15.52
CA LEU A 390 12.04 0.92 -15.81
C LEU A 390 12.91 0.91 -14.54
N CYS A 391 12.35 1.13 -13.36
CA CYS A 391 13.10 1.12 -12.09
C CYS A 391 13.66 -0.26 -11.75
N LEU A 392 12.90 -1.33 -12.00
CA LEU A 392 13.33 -2.70 -11.71
C LEU A 392 14.62 -3.06 -12.47
N LYS A 393 14.83 -2.44 -13.63
CA LYS A 393 16.03 -2.67 -14.46
C LYS A 393 17.23 -1.87 -14.01
N ILE A 394 17.03 -0.74 -13.31
CA ILE A 394 18.10 0.21 -12.98
C ILE A 394 17.90 0.72 -11.55
N ASN A 395 18.57 0.04 -10.61
CA ASN A 395 18.46 0.27 -9.17
C ASN A 395 18.60 1.74 -8.70
N SER A 396 19.27 2.61 -9.46
CA SER A 396 19.43 4.01 -9.08
C SER A 396 18.19 4.88 -9.29
N TYR A 397 17.29 4.52 -10.21
CA TYR A 397 16.09 5.33 -10.49
C TYR A 397 15.01 5.19 -9.41
N PHE A 398 15.20 4.22 -8.51
CA PHE A 398 14.18 3.81 -7.58
C PHE A 398 13.72 4.91 -6.62
N LEU A 399 14.63 5.78 -6.13
CA LEU A 399 14.25 6.79 -5.13
C LEU A 399 13.17 7.75 -5.65
N PHE A 400 13.33 8.23 -6.88
CA PHE A 400 12.41 9.20 -7.44
C PHE A 400 11.02 8.58 -7.65
N ASP A 401 10.97 7.36 -8.19
CA ASP A 401 9.71 6.64 -8.38
C ASP A 401 9.07 6.21 -7.05
N PHE A 402 9.87 5.91 -6.02
CA PHE A 402 9.40 5.74 -4.64
C PHE A 402 8.83 7.02 -4.06
N PHE A 403 9.49 8.16 -4.28
CA PHE A 403 9.02 9.47 -3.86
C PHE A 403 7.69 9.84 -4.54
N ILE A 404 7.57 9.60 -5.86
CA ILE A 404 6.28 9.76 -6.56
C ILE A 404 5.22 8.83 -5.95
N GLY A 405 5.57 7.57 -5.63
CA GLY A 405 4.67 6.64 -4.95
C GLY A 405 4.16 7.18 -3.61
N ILE A 406 5.05 7.78 -2.82
CA ILE A 406 4.71 8.46 -1.56
C ILE A 406 3.75 9.63 -1.83
N LEU A 407 4.07 10.52 -2.77
CA LEU A 407 3.25 11.69 -3.10
C LEU A 407 1.85 11.31 -3.61
N LEU A 408 1.75 10.30 -4.48
CA LEU A 408 0.48 9.79 -5.00
C LEU A 408 -0.41 9.19 -3.90
N THR A 409 0.20 8.46 -2.97
CA THR A 409 -0.52 7.82 -1.86
C THR A 409 -1.13 8.86 -0.91
N ASN A 410 -0.45 10.00 -0.70
CA ASN A 410 -0.98 11.08 0.11
C ASN A 410 -2.19 11.80 -0.49
N ARG A 411 -2.41 11.67 -1.81
CA ARG A 411 -3.65 12.10 -2.47
C ARG A 411 -4.70 10.99 -2.58
N SER A 412 -4.56 9.90 -1.80
CA SER A 412 -5.49 8.76 -1.73
C SER A 412 -5.61 7.88 -2.99
N TYR A 413 -4.58 7.88 -3.86
CA TYR A 413 -4.56 7.06 -5.09
C TYR A 413 -3.92 5.69 -4.87
N TYR A 414 -4.65 4.80 -4.18
CA TYR A 414 -4.15 3.49 -3.78
C TYR A 414 -4.05 2.44 -4.90
N ASN A 415 -4.71 2.65 -6.04
CA ASN A 415 -4.63 1.70 -7.16
C ASN A 415 -3.20 1.62 -7.74
N ASN A 416 -2.49 2.75 -7.79
CA ASN A 416 -1.10 2.78 -8.24
C ASN A 416 -0.16 2.11 -7.24
N LEU A 417 -0.47 2.19 -5.95
CA LEU A 417 0.29 1.51 -4.90
C LEU A 417 0.27 -0.02 -5.11
N LYS A 418 -0.86 -0.60 -5.48
CA LYS A 418 -0.96 -2.04 -5.78
C LYS A 418 -0.06 -2.43 -6.95
N THR A 419 -0.09 -1.65 -8.04
CA THR A 419 0.74 -1.91 -9.22
C THR A 419 2.23 -1.74 -8.91
N PHE A 420 2.58 -0.72 -8.14
CA PHE A 420 3.95 -0.49 -7.67
C PHE A 420 4.48 -1.65 -6.81
N ILE A 421 3.69 -2.12 -5.83
CA ILE A 421 4.09 -3.24 -4.97
C ILE A 421 4.16 -4.56 -5.74
N LYS A 422 3.26 -4.77 -6.70
CA LYS A 422 3.31 -5.95 -7.57
C LYS A 422 4.64 -5.99 -8.33
N LYS A 423 5.09 -4.85 -8.85
CA LYS A 423 6.37 -4.72 -9.56
C LYS A 423 7.56 -4.91 -8.65
N LEU A 424 7.55 -4.29 -7.46
CA LEU A 424 8.53 -4.58 -6.40
C LEU A 424 8.58 -6.07 -6.02
N GLY A 425 7.45 -6.74 -6.16
CA GLY A 425 7.27 -8.17 -5.93
C GLY A 425 8.18 -9.08 -6.76
N GLU A 426 8.64 -8.60 -7.92
CA GLU A 426 9.44 -9.37 -8.86
C GLU A 426 10.91 -9.49 -8.42
N ASP A 427 11.40 -8.57 -7.59
CA ASP A 427 12.77 -8.60 -7.04
C ASP A 427 12.83 -8.11 -5.58
N SER A 428 12.98 -9.06 -4.65
CA SER A 428 13.10 -8.78 -3.21
C SER A 428 14.36 -7.97 -2.83
N SER A 429 15.41 -7.98 -3.68
CA SER A 429 16.66 -7.25 -3.42
C SER A 429 16.44 -5.73 -3.38
N ILE A 430 15.38 -5.25 -4.04
CA ILE A 430 15.01 -3.85 -4.08
C ILE A 430 14.66 -3.34 -2.69
N ILE A 431 13.98 -4.12 -1.83
CA ILE A 431 13.69 -3.69 -0.45
C ILE A 431 14.98 -3.39 0.31
N ARG A 432 16.02 -4.21 0.13
CA ARG A 432 17.33 -3.98 0.75
C ARG A 432 17.99 -2.70 0.21
N SER A 433 17.92 -2.47 -1.10
CA SER A 433 18.42 -1.25 -1.74
C SER A 433 17.69 0.00 -1.24
N ILE A 434 16.36 -0.06 -1.08
CA ILE A 434 15.55 1.02 -0.48
C ILE A 434 16.02 1.30 0.93
N ASN A 435 16.15 0.26 1.76
CA ASN A 435 16.55 0.42 3.14
C ASN A 435 17.93 1.07 3.24
N LEU A 436 18.92 0.55 2.51
CA LEU A 436 20.26 1.12 2.46
C LEU A 436 20.21 2.60 2.05
N TYR A 437 19.49 2.92 0.98
CA TYR A 437 19.39 4.27 0.47
C TYR A 437 18.73 5.24 1.47
N LEU A 438 17.60 4.85 2.07
CA LEU A 438 16.90 5.68 3.06
C LEU A 438 17.73 5.84 4.33
N THR A 439 18.44 4.80 4.77
CA THR A 439 19.36 4.89 5.92
C THR A 439 20.56 5.80 5.64
N SER A 440 21.03 5.88 4.39
CA SER A 440 22.10 6.80 3.99
C SER A 440 21.62 8.25 3.85
N ASN A 441 20.31 8.50 3.68
CA ASN A 441 19.74 9.81 3.38
C ASN A 441 18.71 10.24 4.44
N LEU A 442 19.10 10.22 5.71
CA LEU A 442 18.19 10.50 6.83
C LEU A 442 17.55 11.90 6.77
N SER A 443 18.21 12.91 6.23
CA SER A 443 17.64 14.26 6.07
C SER A 443 16.37 14.25 5.21
N PHE A 444 16.36 13.49 4.12
CA PHE A 444 15.18 13.24 3.30
C PHE A 444 14.09 12.52 4.10
N VAL A 445 14.44 11.46 4.84
CA VAL A 445 13.47 10.70 5.64
C VAL A 445 12.85 11.56 6.74
N ILE A 446 13.64 12.39 7.43
CA ILE A 446 13.18 13.29 8.50
C ILE A 446 12.14 14.27 7.96
N LYS A 447 12.42 14.91 6.83
CA LYS A 447 11.48 15.87 6.25
C LYS A 447 10.21 15.21 5.73
N TYR A 448 10.34 14.09 5.03
CA TYR A 448 9.21 13.38 4.44
C TYR A 448 8.58 12.34 5.39
N ALA A 449 8.90 12.38 6.68
CA ALA A 449 8.55 11.33 7.64
C ALA A 449 7.05 11.05 7.71
N GLN A 450 6.21 12.10 7.78
CA GLN A 450 4.75 11.96 7.82
C GLN A 450 4.21 11.31 6.53
N TYR A 451 4.77 11.67 5.38
CA TYR A 451 4.37 11.15 4.09
C TYR A 451 4.80 9.68 3.92
N ILE A 452 6.01 9.33 4.34
CA ILE A 452 6.51 7.94 4.37
C ILE A 452 5.68 7.11 5.35
N PHE A 453 5.31 7.66 6.50
CA PHE A 453 4.46 6.98 7.46
C PHE A 453 3.08 6.67 6.87
N ARG A 454 2.40 7.68 6.31
CA ARG A 454 1.12 7.50 5.60
C ARG A 454 1.23 6.47 4.47
N PHE A 455 2.33 6.49 3.73
CA PHE A 455 2.60 5.51 2.69
C PHE A 455 2.70 4.09 3.27
N ALA A 456 3.48 3.88 4.33
CA ALA A 456 3.59 2.58 4.98
C ALA A 456 2.26 2.09 5.58
N ILE A 457 1.47 2.98 6.18
CA ILE A 457 0.12 2.66 6.68
C ILE A 457 -0.82 2.28 5.53
N ALA A 458 -0.78 3.01 4.42
CA ALA A 458 -1.56 2.69 3.23
C ALA A 458 -1.20 1.30 2.67
N ILE A 459 0.08 0.92 2.72
CA ILE A 459 0.50 -0.44 2.36
C ILE A 459 -0.20 -1.48 3.24
N PHE A 460 -0.19 -1.31 4.57
CA PHE A 460 -0.91 -2.21 5.49
C PHE A 460 -2.42 -2.25 5.23
N GLN A 461 -3.04 -1.09 4.99
CA GLN A 461 -4.48 -0.93 4.83
C GLN A 461 -5.03 -1.43 3.49
N HIS A 462 -4.31 -1.20 2.39
CA HIS A 462 -4.81 -1.41 1.03
C HIS A 462 -4.29 -2.69 0.36
N LEU A 463 -3.19 -3.29 0.84
CA LEU A 463 -2.80 -4.63 0.39
C LEU A 463 -3.77 -5.73 0.83
N SER A 464 -4.76 -5.38 1.63
CA SER A 464 -5.72 -6.32 2.19
C SER A 464 -7.05 -6.27 1.45
N PHE A 465 -7.06 -6.97 0.31
CA PHE A 465 -8.18 -7.75 -0.24
C PHE A 465 -9.59 -7.13 -0.12
N GLY A 466 -9.84 -6.09 -0.93
CA GLY A 466 -11.18 -5.81 -1.48
C GLY A 466 -11.34 -6.31 -2.92
N ASN A 467 -10.26 -6.40 -3.70
CA ASN A 467 -10.27 -6.75 -5.14
C ASN A 467 -9.35 -7.93 -5.50
N PHE A 468 -9.17 -8.84 -4.57
CA PHE A 468 -8.68 -10.18 -4.85
C PHE A 468 -9.77 -11.10 -4.32
N PRO A 469 -10.20 -12.11 -5.09
CA PRO A 469 -11.44 -12.84 -4.86
C PRO A 469 -11.53 -13.21 -3.37
N THR A 470 -12.59 -12.69 -2.75
CA THR A 470 -12.89 -12.89 -1.34
C THR A 470 -12.77 -14.38 -1.04
N ILE A 471 -12.01 -14.69 0.02
CA ILE A 471 -11.93 -16.03 0.58
C ILE A 471 -13.31 -16.31 1.20
N THR A 472 -14.28 -16.67 0.36
CA THR A 472 -15.27 -17.63 0.78
C THR A 472 -14.49 -18.91 1.06
N THR A 473 -14.78 -19.53 2.19
CA THR A 473 -13.97 -20.55 2.88
C THR A 473 -13.76 -21.87 2.11
N THR A 474 -13.96 -21.90 0.80
CA THR A 474 -13.90 -23.09 -0.05
C THR A 474 -12.99 -22.97 -1.27
N ASN A 475 -12.37 -21.82 -1.57
CA ASN A 475 -11.45 -21.68 -2.70
C ASN A 475 -9.99 -21.53 -2.21
N ASN A 476 -9.34 -22.67 -1.92
CA ASN A 476 -7.97 -22.78 -1.41
C ASN A 476 -6.89 -22.74 -2.49
N SER A 477 -6.79 -21.64 -3.25
CA SER A 477 -5.50 -21.31 -3.90
C SER A 477 -5.40 -19.82 -4.19
N LEU A 478 -4.97 -19.05 -3.19
CA LEU A 478 -4.23 -17.83 -3.47
C LEU A 478 -3.05 -18.24 -4.36
N SER A 479 -3.00 -17.75 -5.60
CA SER A 479 -1.83 -17.94 -6.45
C SER A 479 -0.59 -17.49 -5.66
N SER A 480 0.43 -18.34 -5.56
CA SER A 480 1.66 -18.11 -4.79
C SER A 480 2.23 -16.70 -5.00
N THR A 481 2.09 -16.16 -6.22
CA THR A 481 2.46 -14.80 -6.60
C THR A 481 1.79 -13.70 -5.76
N ASN A 482 0.50 -13.81 -5.43
CA ASN A 482 -0.21 -12.79 -4.66
C ASN A 482 0.23 -12.78 -3.19
N LEU A 483 0.56 -13.96 -2.66
CA LEU A 483 1.09 -14.07 -1.30
C LEU A 483 2.51 -13.49 -1.21
N ILE A 484 3.34 -13.69 -2.24
CA ILE A 484 4.65 -13.06 -2.38
C ILE A 484 4.52 -11.53 -2.44
N HIS A 485 3.64 -10.98 -3.29
CA HIS A 485 3.43 -9.53 -3.37
C HIS A 485 2.95 -8.93 -2.05
N LEU A 486 2.03 -9.62 -1.35
CA LEU A 486 1.58 -9.22 -0.03
C LEU A 486 2.74 -9.23 0.97
N GLN A 487 3.56 -10.29 0.98
CA GLN A 487 4.70 -10.42 1.88
C GLN A 487 5.75 -9.33 1.63
N ILE A 488 6.10 -9.05 0.38
CA ILE A 488 7.06 -8.01 -0.02
C ILE A 488 6.53 -6.63 0.36
N GLY A 489 5.25 -6.35 0.09
CA GLY A 489 4.63 -5.12 0.53
C GLY A 489 4.64 -4.94 2.06
N LEU A 490 4.29 -5.98 2.82
CA LEU A 490 4.36 -5.95 4.28
C LEU A 490 5.79 -5.81 4.80
N GLN A 491 6.79 -6.40 4.15
CA GLN A 491 8.21 -6.22 4.47
C GLN A 491 8.67 -4.78 4.21
N LEU A 492 8.25 -4.17 3.10
CA LEU A 492 8.52 -2.76 2.81
C LEU A 492 7.91 -1.86 3.88
N ALA A 493 6.62 -2.04 4.20
CA ALA A 493 5.95 -1.25 5.23
C ALA A 493 6.60 -1.44 6.61
N PHE A 494 6.96 -2.67 6.97
CA PHE A 494 7.69 -2.99 8.19
C PHE A 494 9.02 -2.24 8.27
N MET A 495 9.81 -2.28 7.18
CA MET A 495 11.11 -1.59 7.11
C MET A 495 10.96 -0.07 7.23
N LEU A 496 9.99 0.53 6.53
CA LEU A 496 9.75 1.97 6.58
C LEU A 496 9.33 2.43 7.98
N ILE A 497 8.44 1.70 8.65
CA ILE A 497 8.02 2.06 10.01
C ILE A 497 9.15 1.83 11.01
N ASP A 498 9.94 0.76 10.89
CA ASP A 498 11.13 0.54 11.74
C ASP A 498 12.15 1.66 11.59
N LEU A 499 12.42 2.11 10.36
CA LEU A 499 13.30 3.24 10.09
C LEU A 499 12.75 4.53 10.71
N LEU A 500 11.48 4.86 10.45
CA LEU A 500 10.84 6.07 10.97
C LEU A 500 10.82 6.11 12.51
N PHE A 501 10.54 4.98 13.14
CA PHE A 501 10.55 4.86 14.59
C PHE A 501 11.98 5.00 15.16
N SER A 502 12.99 4.49 14.45
CA SER A 502 14.39 4.63 14.87
C SER A 502 14.85 6.10 14.93
N ILE A 503 14.42 6.92 13.97
CA ILE A 503 14.82 8.34 13.85
C ILE A 503 13.80 9.32 14.44
N SER A 504 12.78 8.84 15.15
CA SER A 504 11.66 9.66 15.63
C SER A 504 12.09 10.93 16.38
N ASP A 505 13.16 10.85 17.16
CA ASP A 505 13.61 11.94 18.03
C ASP A 505 14.29 13.06 17.23
N GLN A 506 14.70 12.79 15.99
CA GLN A 506 15.31 13.76 15.09
C GLN A 506 14.24 14.56 14.31
N ILE A 507 12.96 14.17 14.38
CA ILE A 507 11.86 14.80 13.64
C ILE A 507 11.35 16.01 14.44
N LYS A 508 11.92 17.18 14.16
CA LYS A 508 11.64 18.43 14.89
C LYS A 508 10.18 18.87 14.89
N TYR A 509 9.41 18.52 13.87
CA TYR A 509 8.04 19.02 13.70
C TYR A 509 6.98 18.27 14.53
N SER A 510 7.33 17.16 15.19
CA SER A 510 6.38 16.37 15.98
C SER A 510 7.11 15.60 17.09
N PRO A 511 7.28 16.18 18.30
CA PRO A 511 8.00 15.52 19.40
C PRO A 511 7.40 14.13 19.75
N ASP A 512 6.11 13.94 19.52
CA ASP A 512 5.38 12.71 19.84
C ASP A 512 5.16 11.81 18.61
N PHE A 513 6.00 11.93 17.57
CA PHE A 513 5.83 11.15 16.34
C PHE A 513 5.89 9.63 16.58
N HIS A 514 6.75 9.20 17.50
CA HIS A 514 6.84 7.79 17.90
C HIS A 514 5.54 7.31 18.57
N GLU A 515 4.90 8.13 19.41
CA GLU A 515 3.59 7.80 20.01
C GLU A 515 2.50 7.65 18.94
N GLN A 516 2.48 8.53 17.93
CA GLN A 516 1.55 8.44 16.80
C GLN A 516 1.74 7.12 16.04
N ILE A 517 2.99 6.71 15.80
CA ILE A 517 3.30 5.42 15.16
C ILE A 517 2.71 4.27 16.00
N ILE A 518 2.98 4.22 17.31
CA ILE A 518 2.51 3.14 18.18
C ILE A 518 0.98 3.11 18.26
N ASN A 519 0.33 4.26 18.45
CA ASN A 519 -1.12 4.36 18.52
C ASN A 519 -1.78 3.79 17.24
N VAL A 520 -1.29 4.17 16.05
CA VAL A 520 -1.82 3.65 14.79
C VAL A 520 -1.55 2.15 14.63
N LEU A 521 -0.34 1.67 14.95
CA LEU A 521 -0.02 0.24 14.90
C LEU A 521 -0.91 -0.58 15.83
N VAL A 522 -1.13 -0.14 17.07
CA VAL A 522 -2.02 -0.81 18.02
C VAL A 522 -3.47 -0.83 17.49
N ARG A 523 -3.98 0.30 17.00
CA ARG A 523 -5.32 0.36 16.40
C ARG A 523 -5.45 -0.57 15.21
N MET A 524 -4.45 -0.63 14.32
CA MET A 524 -4.46 -1.57 13.19
C MET A 524 -4.40 -3.03 13.66
N ALA A 525 -3.61 -3.35 14.68
CA ALA A 525 -3.56 -4.69 15.25
C ALA A 525 -4.91 -5.13 15.82
N ILE A 526 -5.72 -4.19 16.34
CA ILE A 526 -7.07 -4.44 16.85
C ILE A 526 -8.09 -4.55 15.70
N LEU A 527 -8.06 -3.63 14.73
CA LEU A 527 -9.02 -3.56 13.63
C LEU A 527 -8.86 -4.70 12.60
N PHE A 528 -7.66 -5.22 12.42
CA PHE A 528 -7.34 -6.27 11.42
C PHE A 528 -7.69 -7.69 11.88
N GLN A 529 -8.87 -7.89 12.47
CA GLN A 529 -9.32 -9.17 13.01
C GLN A 529 -9.34 -10.30 11.97
N ASN A 530 -9.77 -10.00 10.73
CA ASN A 530 -9.86 -10.96 9.62
C ASN A 530 -8.58 -11.04 8.75
N ARG A 531 -7.52 -10.31 9.13
CA ARG A 531 -6.31 -10.08 8.33
C ARG A 531 -5.09 -10.67 9.04
N TYR A 532 -5.03 -12.00 9.08
CA TYR A 532 -4.11 -12.73 9.95
C TYR A 532 -2.63 -12.35 9.72
N LEU A 533 -2.17 -12.29 8.47
CA LEU A 533 -0.78 -11.96 8.15
C LEU A 533 -0.44 -10.50 8.49
N GLN A 534 -1.28 -9.53 8.12
CA GLN A 534 -1.04 -8.12 8.43
C GLN A 534 -0.95 -7.89 9.94
N ARG A 535 -1.91 -8.46 10.69
CA ARG A 535 -1.92 -8.40 12.16
C ARG A 535 -0.67 -9.03 12.76
N LEU A 536 -0.23 -10.18 12.24
CA LEU A 536 0.97 -10.86 12.69
C LEU A 536 2.23 -9.98 12.48
N HIS A 537 2.38 -9.37 11.30
CA HIS A 537 3.53 -8.49 11.02
C HIS A 537 3.54 -7.22 11.89
N ILE A 538 2.37 -6.62 12.12
CA ILE A 538 2.23 -5.45 13.02
C ILE A 538 2.64 -5.82 14.44
N LEU A 539 2.16 -6.96 14.97
CA LEU A 539 2.52 -7.42 16.31
C LEU A 539 4.02 -7.78 16.41
N LYS A 540 4.60 -8.39 15.38
CA LYS A 540 6.06 -8.61 15.32
C LYS A 540 6.85 -7.31 15.36
N LEU A 541 6.36 -6.27 14.68
CA LEU A 541 6.98 -4.94 14.68
C LEU A 541 6.91 -4.29 16.06
N LEU A 542 5.73 -4.31 16.70
CA LEU A 542 5.55 -3.81 18.06
C LEU A 542 6.46 -4.55 19.06
N LYS A 543 6.54 -5.88 18.96
CA LYS A 543 7.46 -6.69 19.78
C LYS A 543 8.91 -6.25 19.59
N ARG A 544 9.35 -6.05 18.34
CA ARG A 544 10.70 -5.54 18.01
C ARG A 544 10.96 -4.16 18.62
N PHE A 545 9.96 -3.27 18.62
CA PHE A 545 10.09 -1.95 19.22
C PHE A 545 10.28 -2.00 20.74
N CYS A 546 9.53 -2.85 21.45
CA CYS A 546 9.72 -3.03 22.89
C CYS A 546 11.13 -3.50 23.25
N TYR A 547 11.72 -4.41 22.45
CA TYR A 547 13.09 -4.88 22.70
C TYR A 547 14.16 -3.87 22.31
N ARG A 548 14.04 -3.22 21.14
CA ARG A 548 15.10 -2.37 20.58
C ARG A 548 15.09 -0.94 21.14
N TYR A 549 13.91 -0.42 21.49
CA TYR A 549 13.69 0.99 21.83
C TYR A 549 12.94 1.14 23.15
N LYS A 550 13.41 0.46 24.20
CA LYS A 550 12.72 0.35 25.50
C LYS A 550 12.33 1.70 26.10
N THR A 551 13.19 2.71 26.02
CA THR A 551 12.94 4.06 26.57
C THR A 551 11.80 4.78 25.83
N LYS A 552 11.79 4.75 24.49
CA LYS A 552 10.71 5.36 23.68
C LYS A 552 9.37 4.68 23.89
N MET A 553 9.39 3.35 24.05
CA MET A 553 8.18 2.56 24.27
C MET A 553 7.55 2.83 25.64
N LEU A 554 8.33 3.23 26.64
CA LEU A 554 7.83 3.58 27.97
C LEU A 554 6.79 4.71 27.91
N ASN A 555 7.05 5.74 27.10
CA ASN A 555 6.11 6.86 26.88
C ASN A 555 4.82 6.42 26.18
N CYS A 556 4.88 5.31 25.43
CA CYS A 556 3.74 4.77 24.67
C CYS A 556 2.89 3.76 25.48
N GLU A 557 3.14 3.60 26.78
CA GLU A 557 2.51 2.59 27.63
C GLU A 557 0.97 2.65 27.58
N SER A 558 0.39 3.84 27.62
CA SER A 558 -1.05 4.06 27.59
C SER A 558 -1.71 3.47 26.33
N TYR A 559 -1.04 3.53 25.19
CA TYR A 559 -1.54 2.95 23.94
C TYR A 559 -1.44 1.43 23.95
N LEU A 560 -0.37 0.86 24.51
CA LEU A 560 -0.22 -0.60 24.62
C LEU A 560 -1.29 -1.21 25.53
N LYS A 561 -1.76 -0.47 26.55
CA LYS A 561 -2.88 -0.89 27.40
C LYS A 561 -4.16 -1.16 26.60
N ASN A 562 -4.37 -0.51 25.45
CA ASN A 562 -5.50 -0.82 24.59
C ASN A 562 -5.45 -2.26 24.01
N LEU A 563 -4.28 -2.90 23.92
CA LEU A 563 -4.21 -4.30 23.51
C LEU A 563 -4.89 -5.22 24.53
N PHE A 564 -4.89 -4.85 25.82
CA PHE A 564 -5.59 -5.61 26.86
C PHE A 564 -7.10 -5.58 26.70
N GLU A 565 -7.67 -4.41 26.42
CA GLU A 565 -9.14 -4.25 26.27
C GLU A 565 -9.70 -5.14 25.16
N TYR A 566 -8.88 -5.40 24.13
CA TYR A 566 -9.24 -6.21 22.98
C TYR A 566 -8.56 -7.59 22.98
N ILE A 567 -8.03 -8.06 24.11
CA ILE A 567 -7.26 -9.31 24.18
C ILE A 567 -8.06 -10.52 23.69
N ASP A 568 -9.38 -10.48 23.89
CA ASP A 568 -10.34 -11.48 23.42
C ASP A 568 -10.37 -11.67 21.90
N THR A 569 -9.97 -10.65 21.16
CA THR A 569 -9.97 -10.66 19.69
C THR A 569 -8.74 -11.36 19.11
N PHE A 570 -7.69 -11.56 19.91
CA PHE A 570 -6.45 -12.22 19.49
C PHE A 570 -6.53 -13.74 19.74
N ARG A 571 -5.93 -14.54 18.86
CA ARG A 571 -5.91 -16.01 18.97
C ARG A 571 -4.55 -16.55 18.53
N GLY A 572 -4.17 -17.73 19.06
CA GLY A 572 -2.92 -18.42 18.70
C GLY A 572 -1.71 -17.51 18.81
N ASP A 573 -0.92 -17.44 17.73
CA ASP A 573 0.32 -16.66 17.68
C ASP A 573 0.14 -15.17 17.90
N HIS A 574 -1.00 -14.59 17.50
CA HIS A 574 -1.25 -13.18 17.77
C HIS A 574 -1.38 -12.92 19.27
N LEU A 575 -2.04 -13.82 19.99
CA LEU A 575 -2.19 -13.71 21.44
C LEU A 575 -0.84 -13.89 22.14
N ARG A 576 -0.04 -14.89 21.71
CA ARG A 576 1.34 -15.06 22.20
C ARG A 576 2.16 -13.79 22.01
N LEU A 577 2.10 -13.17 20.83
CA LEU A 577 2.81 -11.92 20.56
C LEU A 577 2.31 -10.75 21.40
N VAL A 578 0.99 -10.62 21.60
CA VAL A 578 0.42 -9.56 22.49
C VAL A 578 0.94 -9.74 23.90
N PHE A 579 0.88 -10.94 24.47
CA PHE A 579 1.44 -11.20 25.80
C PHE A 579 2.95 -10.93 25.85
N SER A 580 3.69 -11.30 24.81
CA SER A 580 5.13 -11.02 24.70
C SER A 580 5.43 -9.51 24.69
N ILE A 581 4.63 -8.71 23.97
CA ILE A 581 4.72 -7.24 23.94
C ILE A 581 4.45 -6.68 25.34
N LEU A 582 3.35 -7.10 25.98
CA LEU A 582 2.94 -6.57 27.28
C LEU A 582 3.91 -6.99 28.40
N ALA A 583 4.41 -8.22 28.37
CA ALA A 583 5.39 -8.73 29.32
C ALA A 583 6.77 -8.04 29.18
N SER A 584 7.13 -7.60 27.97
CA SER A 584 8.38 -6.86 27.74
C SER A 584 8.38 -5.45 28.38
N MET A 585 7.21 -4.90 28.70
CA MET A 585 7.04 -3.62 29.43
C MET A 585 7.13 -3.82 30.95
N TYR A 586 8.15 -4.55 31.41
CA TYR A 586 8.33 -4.87 32.82
C TYR A 586 8.54 -3.61 33.70
N ASN A 587 8.06 -3.64 34.95
CA ASN A 587 8.02 -2.52 35.91
C ASN A 587 7.08 -1.36 35.54
N THR A 588 6.18 -1.55 34.58
CA THR A 588 5.16 -0.55 34.26
C THR A 588 3.77 -1.00 34.74
N GLY A 589 2.81 -0.07 34.76
CA GLY A 589 1.42 -0.40 35.12
C GLY A 589 0.81 -1.49 34.22
N VAL A 590 1.18 -1.51 32.94
CA VAL A 590 0.78 -2.53 31.96
C VAL A 590 1.28 -3.93 32.33
N TYR A 591 2.50 -4.08 32.87
CA TYR A 591 2.97 -5.38 33.37
C TYR A 591 2.17 -5.85 34.60
N ASN A 592 1.86 -4.94 35.52
CA ASN A 592 1.06 -5.28 36.70
C ASN A 592 -0.36 -5.69 36.31
N ASP A 593 -0.97 -4.98 35.35
CA ASP A 593 -2.25 -5.34 34.76
C ASP A 593 -2.18 -6.72 34.07
N LEU A 594 -1.06 -7.02 33.38
CA LEU A 594 -0.81 -8.34 32.78
C LEU A 594 -0.80 -9.44 33.83
N ASN A 595 -0.01 -9.27 34.88
CA ASN A 595 0.18 -10.28 35.91
C ASN A 595 -1.15 -10.55 36.64
N MET A 596 -1.91 -9.50 36.92
CA MET A 596 -3.26 -9.60 37.50
C MET A 596 -4.24 -10.32 36.56
N PHE A 597 -4.22 -9.98 35.27
CA PHE A 597 -5.04 -10.64 34.25
C PHE A 597 -4.71 -12.14 34.13
N VAL A 598 -3.43 -12.48 34.05
CA VAL A 598 -2.94 -13.86 33.98
C VAL A 598 -3.37 -14.66 35.21
N THR A 599 -3.15 -14.12 36.40
CA THR A 599 -3.57 -14.75 37.66
C THR A 599 -5.08 -15.01 37.67
N LYS A 600 -5.89 -14.02 37.24
CA LYS A 600 -7.34 -14.15 37.14
C LYS A 600 -7.75 -15.23 36.12
N CYS A 601 -7.11 -15.29 34.96
CA CYS A 601 -7.35 -16.30 33.94
C CYS A 601 -7.00 -17.72 34.42
N LEU A 602 -5.92 -17.88 35.20
CA LEU A 602 -5.52 -19.17 35.77
C LEU A 602 -6.51 -19.65 36.85
N ILE A 603 -7.18 -18.76 37.57
CA ILE A 603 -8.21 -19.13 38.56
C ILE A 603 -9.56 -19.45 37.89
N GLN A 604 -9.82 -18.87 36.72
CA GLN A 604 -11.08 -19.03 35.99
C GLN A 604 -11.27 -20.42 35.34
N PRO A 605 -12.50 -20.78 34.90
CA PRO A 605 -12.77 -22.08 34.29
C PRO A 605 -12.09 -22.28 32.92
N TYR A 606 -12.01 -23.54 32.48
CA TYR A 606 -11.25 -24.12 31.35
C TYR A 606 -10.87 -23.23 30.16
N LYS A 607 -11.76 -22.36 29.66
CA LYS A 607 -11.50 -21.55 28.45
C LYS A 607 -10.46 -20.44 28.66
N GLU A 608 -10.48 -19.82 29.84
CA GLU A 608 -9.59 -18.69 30.15
C GLU A 608 -8.21 -19.17 30.64
N LYS A 609 -8.14 -20.39 31.20
CA LYS A 609 -6.90 -20.97 31.70
C LYS A 609 -5.81 -21.09 30.62
N ALA A 610 -6.16 -21.46 29.39
CA ALA A 610 -5.19 -21.53 28.29
C ALA A 610 -4.55 -20.16 27.98
N ARG A 611 -5.33 -19.07 28.08
CA ARG A 611 -4.80 -17.71 27.93
C ARG A 611 -3.92 -17.32 29.10
N GLY A 612 -4.33 -17.70 30.31
CA GLY A 612 -3.51 -17.55 31.51
C GLY A 612 -2.15 -18.23 31.36
N VAL A 613 -2.11 -19.46 30.83
CA VAL A 613 -0.86 -20.17 30.55
C VAL A 613 0.01 -19.44 29.53
N PHE A 614 -0.55 -19.03 28.38
CA PHE A 614 0.23 -18.28 27.40
C PHE A 614 0.80 -16.97 27.98
N GLY A 615 0.00 -16.24 28.76
CA GLY A 615 0.45 -15.02 29.41
C GLY A 615 1.53 -15.28 30.46
N ALA A 616 1.36 -16.30 31.31
CA ALA A 616 2.35 -16.68 32.32
C ALA A 616 3.68 -17.11 31.68
N ILE A 617 3.64 -17.85 30.58
CA ILE A 617 4.83 -18.25 29.82
C ILE A 617 5.57 -17.04 29.24
N GLU A 618 4.86 -16.05 28.69
CA GLU A 618 5.51 -14.85 28.16
C GLU A 618 6.05 -13.92 29.26
N ILE A 619 5.39 -13.86 30.43
CA ILE A 619 5.93 -13.22 31.64
C ILE A 619 7.23 -13.92 32.05
N PHE A 620 7.19 -15.25 32.18
CA PHE A 620 8.35 -16.07 32.51
C PHE A 620 9.51 -15.82 31.54
N ARG A 621 9.25 -15.82 30.23
CA ARG A 621 10.27 -15.54 29.21
C ARG A 621 10.87 -14.13 29.35
N SER A 622 10.04 -13.13 29.65
CA SER A 622 10.50 -11.73 29.80
C SER A 622 11.34 -11.54 31.07
N LEU A 623 10.93 -12.14 32.18
CA LEU A 623 11.70 -12.20 33.43
C LEU A 623 13.05 -12.91 33.24
N LEU A 624 13.06 -14.04 32.53
CA LEU A 624 14.28 -14.79 32.22
C LEU A 624 15.27 -13.95 31.39
N LEU A 625 14.80 -13.29 30.33
CA LEU A 625 15.65 -12.42 29.49
C LEU A 625 16.26 -11.26 30.29
N ARG A 626 15.49 -10.71 31.23
CA ARG A 626 15.97 -9.65 32.12
C ARG A 626 17.02 -10.16 33.10
N HIS A 627 16.79 -11.30 33.73
CA HIS A 627 17.77 -11.90 34.63
C HIS A 627 19.12 -12.10 33.92
N VAL A 628 19.09 -12.57 32.66
CA VAL A 628 20.31 -12.71 31.84
C VAL A 628 20.95 -11.34 31.58
N ALA A 629 20.17 -10.30 31.25
CA ALA A 629 20.70 -8.96 31.03
C ALA A 629 21.36 -8.37 32.29
N ASP A 630 20.72 -8.53 33.46
CA ASP A 630 21.24 -8.05 34.74
C ASP A 630 22.55 -8.76 35.13
N LEU A 631 22.67 -10.06 34.84
CA LEU A 631 23.91 -10.83 35.01
C LEU A 631 25.03 -10.34 34.08
N THR A 632 24.71 -9.95 32.83
CA THR A 632 25.72 -9.45 31.89
C THR A 632 26.20 -8.02 32.19
N GLN A 633 25.39 -7.22 32.89
CA GLN A 633 25.73 -5.83 33.24
C GLN A 633 26.41 -5.71 34.61
N ALA A 634 26.42 -6.76 35.43
CA ALA A 634 27.13 -6.76 36.70
C ALA A 634 28.65 -6.61 36.45
N PRO A 635 29.29 -5.52 36.93
CA PRO A 635 30.69 -5.24 36.63
C PRO A 635 31.58 -6.33 37.23
N SER A 636 32.48 -6.88 36.43
CA SER A 636 33.45 -7.93 36.77
C SER A 636 34.52 -7.53 37.81
N ASN A 637 34.34 -6.40 38.50
CA ASN A 637 35.27 -5.87 39.48
C ASN A 637 34.75 -6.07 40.91
N GLY A 638 35.03 -7.24 41.49
CA GLY A 638 34.96 -7.45 42.93
C GLY A 638 34.54 -8.86 43.31
N ASN A 639 35.43 -9.58 44.00
CA ASN A 639 35.23 -10.89 44.64
C ASN A 639 34.17 -10.89 45.77
N ILE A 640 33.10 -10.13 45.66
CA ILE A 640 31.94 -10.27 46.54
C ILE A 640 31.18 -11.49 46.03
N ARG A 641 31.50 -12.66 46.62
CA ARG A 641 30.63 -13.82 46.57
C ARG A 641 29.24 -13.36 46.99
N LEU A 642 28.32 -13.34 46.02
CA LEU A 642 26.88 -13.27 46.26
C LEU A 642 26.48 -14.56 46.98
N ASP A 643 26.76 -14.62 48.28
CA ASP A 643 26.27 -15.69 49.14
C ASP A 643 24.74 -15.56 49.26
N GLY A 644 24.04 -16.47 48.57
CA GLY A 644 22.78 -17.07 49.04
C GLY A 644 21.49 -16.26 49.00
N LYS A 645 21.49 -14.97 48.64
CA LYS A 645 20.23 -14.27 48.35
C LYS A 645 19.80 -14.58 46.92
N MET A 646 18.98 -15.62 46.75
CA MET A 646 18.19 -15.82 45.53
C MET A 646 17.62 -14.48 45.12
N THR A 647 17.85 -14.08 43.87
CA THR A 647 17.35 -12.79 43.40
C THR A 647 15.82 -12.82 43.53
N ASN A 648 15.18 -11.73 43.97
CA ASN A 648 13.72 -11.67 44.14
C ASN A 648 12.97 -12.16 42.88
N HIS A 649 13.59 -12.06 41.71
CA HIS A 649 13.10 -12.57 40.42
C HIS A 649 13.01 -14.09 40.33
N GLU A 650 13.93 -14.87 40.92
CA GLU A 650 13.85 -16.34 40.91
C GLU A 650 12.67 -16.86 41.73
N ASN A 651 12.39 -16.21 42.86
CA ASN A 651 11.23 -16.55 43.68
C ASN A 651 9.93 -16.19 42.94
N GLU A 652 9.85 -15.01 42.31
CA GLU A 652 8.72 -14.61 41.47
C GLU A 652 8.48 -15.61 40.31
N LEU A 653 9.55 -16.10 39.69
CA LEU A 653 9.49 -17.12 38.65
C LEU A 653 8.95 -18.46 39.16
N LYS A 654 9.47 -18.93 40.31
CA LYS A 654 9.01 -20.18 40.93
C LYS A 654 7.55 -20.10 41.35
N ASP A 655 7.13 -18.98 41.94
CA ASP A 655 5.75 -18.74 42.35
C ASP A 655 4.81 -18.75 41.14
N LEU A 656 5.20 -18.12 40.03
CA LEU A 656 4.42 -18.12 38.79
C LEU A 656 4.30 -19.53 38.19
N LEU A 657 5.41 -20.26 38.08
CA LEU A 657 5.39 -21.65 37.57
C LEU A 657 4.56 -22.57 38.47
N GLY A 658 4.70 -22.42 39.79
CA GLY A 658 3.91 -23.17 40.78
C GLY A 658 2.42 -22.86 40.69
N LEU A 659 2.05 -21.59 40.48
CA LEU A 659 0.66 -21.19 40.27
C LEU A 659 0.06 -21.80 38.99
N VAL A 660 0.81 -21.76 37.88
CA VAL A 660 0.37 -22.35 36.61
C VAL A 660 0.22 -23.87 36.74
N GLN A 661 1.18 -24.54 37.36
CA GLN A 661 1.11 -25.97 37.64
C GLN A 661 -0.12 -26.29 38.50
N ALA A 662 -0.31 -25.61 39.64
CA ALA A 662 -1.46 -25.81 40.52
C ALA A 662 -2.81 -25.57 39.81
N SER A 663 -2.89 -24.58 38.92
CA SER A 663 -4.08 -24.33 38.10
C SER A 663 -4.30 -25.40 37.03
N GLY A 664 -3.22 -25.85 36.38
CA GLY A 664 -3.20 -26.87 35.33
C GLY A 664 -3.54 -28.27 35.86
N MET A 665 -3.25 -28.55 37.13
CA MET A 665 -3.65 -29.78 37.83
C MET A 665 -5.16 -29.97 37.94
N GLN A 666 -5.98 -29.00 37.53
CA GLN A 666 -7.44 -29.18 37.41
C GLN A 666 -7.89 -29.35 35.95
N CYS A 667 -6.98 -29.16 34.99
CA CYS A 667 -7.23 -29.19 33.56
C CYS A 667 -6.00 -29.74 32.81
N PRO A 668 -5.93 -31.07 32.56
CA PRO A 668 -4.75 -31.69 31.95
C PRO A 668 -4.43 -31.13 30.56
N GLN A 669 -5.41 -30.58 29.83
CA GLN A 669 -5.16 -29.92 28.54
C GLN A 669 -4.38 -28.62 28.70
N THR A 670 -4.69 -27.83 29.73
CA THR A 670 -3.98 -26.59 30.06
C THR A 670 -2.56 -26.91 30.56
N LEU A 671 -2.42 -27.97 31.36
CA LEU A 671 -1.12 -28.39 31.86
C LEU A 671 -0.23 -28.95 30.74
N ALA A 672 -0.79 -29.72 29.80
CA ALA A 672 -0.09 -30.17 28.60
C ALA A 672 0.41 -28.99 27.75
N LEU A 673 -0.45 -27.98 27.54
CA LEU A 673 -0.09 -26.76 26.84
C LEU A 673 1.06 -26.02 27.55
N PHE A 674 1.01 -25.94 28.88
CA PHE A 674 2.05 -25.30 29.67
C PHE A 674 3.40 -26.00 29.52
N TYR A 675 3.45 -27.32 29.64
CA TYR A 675 4.67 -28.09 29.43
C TYR A 675 5.20 -27.96 28.01
N ASP A 676 4.33 -27.96 27.01
CA ASP A 676 4.73 -27.83 25.61
C ASP A 676 5.36 -26.45 25.30
N GLU A 677 4.75 -25.38 25.83
CA GLU A 677 5.27 -24.02 25.69
C GLU A 677 6.60 -23.82 26.45
N LEU A 678 6.72 -24.38 27.66
CA LEU A 678 7.97 -24.34 28.43
C LEU A 678 9.08 -25.13 27.73
N ALA A 679 8.76 -26.30 27.20
CA ALA A 679 9.67 -27.12 26.40
C ALA A 679 10.13 -26.36 25.15
N THR A 680 9.24 -25.65 24.47
CA THR A 680 9.57 -24.82 23.31
C THR A 680 10.55 -23.70 23.66
N ILE A 681 10.38 -23.06 24.83
CA ILE A 681 11.35 -22.07 25.34
C ILE A 681 12.73 -22.71 25.52
N LEU A 682 12.82 -23.85 26.20
CA LEU A 682 14.08 -24.55 26.43
C LEU A 682 14.75 -25.00 25.13
N GLY A 683 13.99 -25.60 24.21
CA GLY A 683 14.49 -26.05 22.92
C GLY A 683 15.09 -24.89 22.12
N SER A 684 14.42 -23.73 22.11
CA SER A 684 14.94 -22.53 21.43
C SER A 684 16.23 -21.99 22.06
N ALA A 685 16.33 -22.01 23.40
CA ALA A 685 17.52 -21.58 24.13
C ALA A 685 18.70 -22.54 23.90
N ASN A 686 18.47 -23.84 23.91
CA ASN A 686 19.51 -24.85 23.65
C ASN A 686 20.04 -24.77 22.21
N THR A 687 19.15 -24.55 21.22
CA THR A 687 19.55 -24.37 19.82
C THR A 687 20.42 -23.14 19.64
N GLN A 688 20.09 -22.02 20.31
CA GLN A 688 20.93 -20.83 20.32
C GLN A 688 22.28 -21.05 20.99
N LYS A 689 22.31 -21.78 22.12
CA LYS A 689 23.58 -22.18 22.77
C LYS A 689 24.48 -22.99 21.82
N LEU A 690 23.93 -23.95 21.08
CA LEU A 690 24.67 -24.74 20.09
C LEU A 690 25.25 -23.86 18.96
N GLN A 691 24.46 -22.93 18.44
CA GLN A 691 24.93 -21.98 17.43
C GLN A 691 26.01 -21.02 17.98
N GLN A 692 25.86 -20.55 19.23
CA GLN A 692 26.83 -19.63 19.85
C GLN A 692 28.13 -20.34 20.26
N GLN A 693 28.06 -21.58 20.73
CA GLN A 693 29.25 -22.40 21.05
C GLN A 693 30.13 -22.67 19.82
N GLN A 694 29.55 -22.67 18.61
CA GLN A 694 30.33 -22.75 17.37
C GLN A 694 31.08 -21.45 17.04
N PHE A 695 30.67 -20.30 17.60
CA PHE A 695 31.23 -19.00 17.22
C PHE A 695 32.04 -18.31 18.32
N ASN A 696 31.84 -18.57 19.63
CA ASN A 696 32.66 -18.02 20.73
C ASN A 696 32.61 -18.88 22.01
N ALA A 697 33.76 -19.14 22.65
CA ALA A 697 33.91 -20.03 23.81
C ALA A 697 33.67 -19.38 25.19
N SER A 698 33.32 -18.09 25.28
CA SER A 698 33.11 -17.42 26.57
C SER A 698 31.67 -17.55 27.06
N SER A 699 31.51 -18.38 28.09
CA SER A 699 30.33 -18.77 28.85
C SER A 699 29.34 -17.67 29.24
N THR A 700 28.17 -17.68 28.61
CA THR A 700 26.91 -17.29 29.26
C THR A 700 26.07 -18.55 29.46
N GLN A 701 26.40 -19.33 30.49
CA GLN A 701 25.47 -20.34 30.99
C GLN A 701 24.26 -19.56 31.53
N ILE A 702 23.18 -19.49 30.74
CA ILE A 702 21.84 -19.15 31.26
C ILE A 702 21.63 -20.07 32.45
N ASP A 703 21.46 -19.50 33.64
CA ASP A 703 21.35 -20.24 34.89
C ASP A 703 20.07 -21.09 34.83
N THR A 704 20.23 -22.34 34.40
CA THR A 704 19.13 -23.28 34.17
C THR A 704 18.55 -23.80 35.48
N GLN A 705 19.04 -23.36 36.64
CA GLN A 705 18.65 -23.90 37.96
C GLN A 705 17.14 -23.84 38.21
N SER A 706 16.49 -22.71 37.93
CA SER A 706 15.04 -22.54 38.14
C SER A 706 14.21 -23.44 37.22
N ILE A 707 14.65 -23.67 35.98
CA ILE A 707 13.95 -24.55 35.03
C ILE A 707 14.27 -26.03 35.31
N ASN A 708 15.51 -26.34 35.69
CA ASN A 708 15.94 -27.68 36.07
C ASN A 708 15.16 -28.16 37.30
N TRP A 709 14.94 -27.30 38.29
CA TRP A 709 14.07 -27.61 39.43
C TRP A 709 12.67 -28.02 38.98
N PHE A 710 12.08 -27.27 38.04
CA PHE A 710 10.75 -27.58 37.51
C PHE A 710 10.74 -28.87 36.68
N ALA A 711 11.78 -29.11 35.89
CA ALA A 711 11.93 -30.32 35.08
C ALA A 711 12.13 -31.58 35.94
N ILE A 712 12.85 -31.47 37.07
CA ILE A 712 12.98 -32.56 38.05
C ILE A 712 11.60 -32.89 38.61
N SER A 713 10.83 -31.88 39.04
CA SER A 713 9.45 -32.11 39.50
C SER A 713 8.57 -32.75 38.41
N ALA A 714 8.70 -32.33 37.15
CA ALA A 714 8.00 -32.94 36.03
C ALA A 714 8.44 -34.39 35.77
N ALA A 715 9.73 -34.70 35.93
CA ALA A 715 10.28 -36.05 35.81
C ALA A 715 9.74 -36.97 36.92
N ASP A 716 9.71 -36.50 38.17
CA ASP A 716 9.15 -37.24 39.30
C ASP A 716 7.66 -37.56 39.06
N MET A 717 6.88 -36.56 38.64
CA MET A 717 5.47 -36.75 38.27
C MET A 717 5.31 -37.68 37.07
N PHE A 718 6.21 -37.62 36.08
CA PHE A 718 6.16 -38.49 34.91
C PHE A 718 6.41 -39.95 35.30
N GLN A 719 7.42 -40.18 36.14
CA GLN A 719 7.76 -41.50 36.66
C GLN A 719 6.62 -42.08 37.48
N GLU A 720 6.02 -41.30 38.38
CA GLU A 720 4.90 -41.75 39.21
C GLU A 720 3.61 -42.01 38.39
N ALA A 721 3.33 -41.16 37.39
CA ALA A 721 2.07 -41.21 36.65
C ALA A 721 2.06 -42.20 35.48
N PHE A 722 3.20 -42.42 34.81
CA PHE A 722 3.24 -43.14 33.53
C PHE A 722 4.09 -44.42 33.54
N LEU A 723 5.12 -44.51 34.37
CA LEU A 723 6.04 -45.64 34.40
C LEU A 723 5.59 -46.68 35.43
N ASN A 724 5.60 -47.95 35.02
CA ASN A 724 5.31 -49.08 35.90
C ASN A 724 6.54 -49.99 36.02
N ASP A 725 6.73 -50.57 37.20
CA ASP A 725 7.72 -51.64 37.39
C ASP A 725 7.31 -52.91 36.62
N THR A 726 8.31 -53.57 36.03
CA THR A 726 8.17 -54.75 35.17
C THR A 726 7.49 -55.95 35.84
N ASN A 727 7.60 -56.04 37.16
CA ASN A 727 7.10 -57.16 37.97
C ASN A 727 5.66 -56.97 38.49
N ILE A 728 4.98 -55.87 38.16
CA ILE A 728 3.59 -55.69 38.56
C ILE A 728 2.72 -56.51 37.61
N SER A 729 2.55 -57.80 37.92
CA SER A 729 1.35 -58.53 37.53
C SER A 729 0.18 -57.75 38.14
N VAL A 730 -0.65 -57.15 37.31
CA VAL A 730 -1.81 -56.35 37.74
C VAL A 730 -2.64 -57.25 38.66
N THR A 731 -2.50 -57.08 39.97
CA THR A 731 -3.16 -57.91 40.96
C THR A 731 -4.66 -57.69 40.79
N SER A 732 -5.34 -58.75 40.39
CA SER A 732 -6.73 -58.84 39.91
C SER A 732 -7.80 -58.57 40.97
N ASN A 733 -7.51 -57.75 41.99
CA ASN A 733 -8.38 -57.56 43.14
C ASN A 733 -9.33 -56.35 42.98
N SER A 734 -9.23 -55.55 41.91
CA SER A 734 -10.28 -54.59 41.58
C SER A 734 -11.34 -55.23 40.69
N LEU A 735 -12.60 -55.17 41.12
CA LEU A 735 -13.83 -55.58 40.42
C LEU A 735 -14.11 -54.70 39.16
N ASP A 736 -13.07 -54.17 38.53
CA ASP A 736 -13.18 -53.20 37.44
C ASP A 736 -13.68 -53.87 36.17
N ILE A 737 -14.71 -53.25 35.59
CA ILE A 737 -15.60 -53.77 34.56
C ILE A 737 -14.92 -53.98 33.19
N ASN A 738 -13.67 -53.52 33.00
CA ASN A 738 -12.94 -53.65 31.72
C ASN A 738 -11.84 -54.71 31.76
N ARG A 739 -12.21 -55.99 31.59
CA ARG A 739 -11.25 -57.10 31.37
C ARG A 739 -10.30 -56.85 30.19
N PHE A 740 -10.73 -56.07 29.19
CA PHE A 740 -9.96 -55.74 28.00
C PHE A 740 -8.63 -55.00 28.30
N ALA A 741 -8.59 -54.18 29.36
CA ALA A 741 -7.37 -53.47 29.75
C ALA A 741 -6.43 -54.31 30.65
N GLN A 742 -6.90 -55.47 31.11
CA GLN A 742 -6.13 -56.38 31.97
C GLN A 742 -5.33 -57.41 31.14
N GLN A 743 -5.84 -57.79 29.96
CA GLN A 743 -5.14 -58.59 28.98
C GLN A 743 -4.22 -57.70 28.14
N THR A 744 -3.00 -57.51 28.60
CA THR A 744 -2.01 -56.64 27.95
C THR A 744 -0.70 -57.38 27.73
N ARG A 745 -0.05 -57.07 26.60
CA ARG A 745 1.29 -57.57 26.26
C ARG A 745 2.27 -56.40 26.18
N ILE A 746 3.54 -56.68 26.44
CA ILE A 746 4.62 -55.71 26.25
C ILE A 746 5.09 -55.83 24.80
N VAL A 747 5.14 -54.71 24.08
CA VAL A 747 5.46 -54.63 22.65
C VAL A 747 6.51 -53.53 22.43
N TYR A 748 7.23 -53.61 21.31
CA TYR A 748 8.21 -52.61 20.86
C TYR A 748 9.44 -52.48 21.79
N ASN A 749 9.95 -53.63 22.26
CA ASN A 749 11.19 -53.70 23.03
C ASN A 749 12.41 -53.61 22.10
N PHE A 750 13.54 -53.14 22.62
CA PHE A 750 14.82 -53.25 21.91
C PHE A 750 15.48 -54.60 22.18
N ASP A 751 16.20 -55.10 21.18
CA ASP A 751 17.00 -56.31 21.28
C ASP A 751 18.08 -56.15 22.37
N GLY A 752 18.03 -57.00 23.40
CA GLY A 752 18.96 -56.96 24.54
C GLY A 752 18.52 -56.16 25.76
N GLN A 753 17.30 -55.58 25.78
CA GLN A 753 16.76 -54.97 26.99
C GLN A 753 16.53 -56.00 28.10
N THR A 754 17.11 -55.74 29.28
CA THR A 754 16.97 -56.59 30.47
C THR A 754 15.57 -56.45 31.11
N ALA A 755 15.23 -57.38 32.00
CA ALA A 755 13.94 -57.44 32.72
C ALA A 755 13.59 -56.19 33.57
N ASN A 756 14.47 -55.18 33.63
CA ASN A 756 14.28 -53.91 34.36
C ASN A 756 14.02 -52.71 33.43
N ALA A 757 13.67 -52.93 32.16
CA ALA A 757 13.35 -51.85 31.23
C ALA A 757 12.13 -51.03 31.70
N ALA A 758 12.15 -49.72 31.45
CA ALA A 758 11.02 -48.84 31.76
C ALA A 758 9.82 -49.21 30.86
N ILE A 759 8.67 -49.56 31.48
CA ILE A 759 7.46 -49.94 30.75
C ILE A 759 6.38 -48.87 30.94
N LEU A 760 5.82 -48.42 29.82
CA LEU A 760 4.72 -47.47 29.77
C LEU A 760 3.38 -48.19 29.62
N ASN A 761 2.51 -48.10 30.63
CA ASN A 761 1.22 -48.81 30.64
C ASN A 761 0.06 -47.99 30.05
N LEU A 762 0.17 -47.68 28.75
CA LEU A 762 -0.83 -46.88 28.01
C LEU A 762 -2.23 -47.46 28.09
N ALA A 763 -2.36 -48.79 28.01
CA ALA A 763 -3.65 -49.49 28.08
C ALA A 763 -4.41 -49.17 29.38
N ASN A 764 -3.72 -49.26 30.52
CA ASN A 764 -4.31 -49.00 31.82
C ASN A 764 -4.63 -47.50 32.01
N ILE A 765 -3.70 -46.63 31.60
CA ILE A 765 -3.87 -45.17 31.70
C ILE A 765 -5.11 -44.71 30.92
N ILE A 766 -5.23 -45.13 29.66
CA ILE A 766 -6.33 -44.73 28.78
C ILE A 766 -7.64 -45.38 29.21
N SER A 767 -7.62 -46.64 29.65
CA SER A 767 -8.81 -47.30 30.18
C SER A 767 -9.33 -46.60 31.44
N LYS A 768 -8.46 -46.26 32.40
CA LYS A 768 -8.83 -45.47 33.59
C LYS A 768 -9.42 -44.12 33.18
N TYR A 769 -8.81 -43.43 32.21
CA TYR A 769 -9.32 -42.15 31.73
C TYR A 769 -10.73 -42.26 31.12
N HIS A 770 -11.00 -43.31 30.33
CA HIS A 770 -12.33 -43.58 29.78
C HIS A 770 -13.39 -43.91 30.85
N GLN A 771 -13.02 -44.69 31.87
CA GLN A 771 -13.92 -45.10 32.96
C GLN A 771 -14.33 -43.92 33.83
N TYR A 772 -13.38 -43.04 34.10
CA TYR A 772 -13.52 -41.99 35.08
C TYR A 772 -13.35 -40.62 34.44
N ARG A 773 -14.11 -40.32 33.37
CA ARG A 773 -14.11 -39.01 32.66
C ARG A 773 -14.16 -37.75 33.56
N THR A 774 -14.39 -37.92 34.86
CA THR A 774 -14.43 -36.92 35.93
C THR A 774 -13.27 -37.04 36.96
N MET A 775 -12.16 -37.74 36.67
CA MET A 775 -11.10 -37.94 37.67
C MET A 775 -10.58 -36.63 38.25
N SER A 776 -10.39 -36.65 39.57
CA SER A 776 -9.67 -35.66 40.36
C SER A 776 -8.15 -35.74 40.18
N ASP A 777 -7.61 -36.90 39.76
CA ASP A 777 -6.16 -37.09 39.52
C ASP A 777 -5.82 -36.83 38.06
N THR A 778 -5.55 -35.56 37.76
CA THR A 778 -5.20 -35.08 36.42
C THR A 778 -3.78 -35.43 35.96
N CYS A 779 -2.89 -35.83 36.88
CA CYS A 779 -1.49 -36.18 36.60
C CYS A 779 -1.33 -37.36 35.63
N SER A 780 -2.26 -38.32 35.67
CA SER A 780 -2.20 -39.53 34.83
C SER A 780 -2.91 -39.37 33.47
N SER A 781 -3.17 -38.14 33.04
CA SER A 781 -3.84 -37.90 31.76
C SER A 781 -2.92 -38.24 30.58
N PRO A 782 -3.36 -39.04 29.60
CA PRO A 782 -2.54 -39.44 28.46
C PRO A 782 -2.10 -38.25 27.58
N ILE A 783 -2.80 -37.10 27.67
CA ILE A 783 -2.45 -35.89 26.93
C ILE A 783 -1.14 -35.22 27.40
N LEU A 784 -0.72 -35.49 28.64
CA LEU A 784 0.48 -34.93 29.22
C LEU A 784 1.76 -35.66 28.78
N LEU A 785 1.60 -36.89 28.30
CA LEU A 785 2.69 -37.83 28.05
C LEU A 785 3.80 -37.25 27.15
N ALA A 786 3.44 -36.81 25.93
CA ALA A 786 4.42 -36.27 24.99
C ALA A 786 4.98 -34.89 25.42
N PRO A 787 4.16 -33.90 25.84
CA PRO A 787 4.68 -32.61 26.31
C PRO A 787 5.58 -32.70 27.55
N MET A 788 5.26 -33.56 28.52
CA MET A 788 6.12 -33.79 29.69
C MET A 788 7.44 -34.42 29.30
N LEU A 789 7.42 -35.46 28.44
CA LEU A 789 8.65 -36.08 27.96
C LEU A 789 9.54 -35.08 27.22
N ARG A 790 8.95 -34.28 26.33
CA ARG A 790 9.66 -33.22 25.61
C ARG A 790 10.34 -32.25 26.57
N LEU A 791 9.62 -31.80 27.60
CA LEU A 791 10.17 -30.91 28.62
C LEU A 791 11.34 -31.55 29.39
N ILE A 792 11.16 -32.79 29.87
CA ILE A 792 12.17 -33.52 30.64
C ILE A 792 13.46 -33.70 29.82
N VAL A 793 13.34 -34.16 28.57
CA VAL A 793 14.52 -34.38 27.71
C VAL A 793 15.22 -33.08 27.37
N LEU A 794 14.49 -32.01 27.06
CA LEU A 794 15.09 -30.71 26.76
C LEU A 794 15.73 -30.02 27.96
N ALA A 795 15.24 -30.29 29.18
CA ALA A 795 15.86 -29.81 30.41
C ALA A 795 17.12 -30.63 30.77
N SER A 796 17.07 -31.95 30.58
CA SER A 796 18.20 -32.86 30.81
C SER A 796 19.15 -32.97 29.61
N TRP A 797 19.14 -31.98 28.71
CA TRP A 797 19.92 -32.00 27.46
C TRP A 797 21.43 -32.22 27.67
N SER A 798 21.96 -31.76 28.80
CA SER A 798 23.38 -31.95 29.15
C SER A 798 23.70 -33.34 29.70
N ASN A 799 22.69 -34.15 30.04
CA ASN A 799 22.85 -35.48 30.61
C ASN A 799 21.73 -36.42 30.12
N ILE A 800 21.75 -36.71 28.82
CA ILE A 800 20.74 -37.56 28.15
C ILE A 800 20.73 -38.98 28.71
N ASP A 801 21.85 -39.45 29.28
CA ASP A 801 21.98 -40.76 29.92
C ASP A 801 20.94 -40.96 31.04
N GLN A 802 20.48 -39.88 31.67
CA GLN A 802 19.41 -39.94 32.69
C GLN A 802 18.01 -40.22 32.11
N VAL A 803 17.80 -39.94 30.82
CA VAL A 803 16.50 -40.08 30.15
C VAL A 803 16.53 -41.19 29.09
N ASP A 804 17.69 -41.79 28.83
CA ASP A 804 17.88 -42.86 27.84
C ASP A 804 16.93 -44.05 28.10
N ALA A 805 16.74 -44.45 29.35
CA ALA A 805 15.79 -45.50 29.72
C ALA A 805 14.33 -45.19 29.31
N VAL A 806 13.94 -43.91 29.32
CA VAL A 806 12.60 -43.47 28.91
C VAL A 806 12.48 -43.36 27.39
N LEU A 807 13.54 -42.91 26.71
CA LEU A 807 13.60 -42.90 25.24
C LEU A 807 13.56 -44.33 24.67
N GLN A 808 14.09 -45.29 25.42
CA GLN A 808 14.06 -46.71 25.09
C GLN A 808 12.86 -47.46 25.70
N CYS A 809 11.86 -46.79 26.27
CA CYS A 809 10.77 -47.47 26.98
C CYS A 809 9.93 -48.41 26.09
N SER A 810 9.44 -49.48 26.69
CA SER A 810 8.53 -50.44 26.07
C SER A 810 7.08 -50.05 26.29
N LEU A 811 6.18 -50.43 25.38
CA LEU A 811 4.75 -50.13 25.51
C LEU A 811 3.96 -51.36 25.96
N ARG A 812 3.07 -51.18 26.94
CA ARG A 812 2.08 -52.20 27.32
C ARG A 812 0.73 -51.88 26.69
N ILE A 813 0.36 -52.66 25.67
CA ILE A 813 -0.80 -52.46 24.79
C ILE A 813 -1.79 -53.63 25.01
N PRO A 814 -3.11 -53.44 24.82
CA PRO A 814 -4.08 -54.53 24.91
C PRO A 814 -3.74 -55.66 23.94
N ASP A 815 -3.77 -56.90 24.43
CA ASP A 815 -3.49 -58.07 23.61
C ASP A 815 -4.76 -58.47 22.86
N ILE A 816 -4.78 -58.24 21.54
CA ILE A 816 -5.93 -58.53 20.68
C ILE A 816 -5.86 -59.98 20.18
N VAL A 817 -4.64 -60.54 20.07
CA VAL A 817 -4.41 -61.89 19.57
C VAL A 817 -3.30 -62.58 20.36
N SER A 818 -3.67 -63.68 21.03
CA SER A 818 -2.80 -64.50 21.88
C SER A 818 -1.68 -65.26 21.16
N SER A 819 -1.52 -65.10 19.84
CA SER A 819 -0.47 -65.75 19.04
C SER A 819 0.65 -64.77 18.70
N ASN A 820 1.88 -65.12 19.06
CA ASN A 820 3.05 -64.23 19.07
C ASN A 820 3.51 -63.63 17.72
N ASN A 821 2.88 -63.90 16.57
CA ASN A 821 3.34 -63.36 15.28
C ASN A 821 2.17 -63.22 14.29
N ILE A 822 1.42 -62.12 14.37
CA ILE A 822 0.61 -61.69 13.22
C ILE A 822 1.50 -60.76 12.41
N ASP A 823 2.02 -61.30 11.32
CA ASP A 823 2.67 -60.50 10.28
C ASP A 823 1.57 -59.79 9.47
N ILE A 824 1.49 -58.47 9.59
CA ILE A 824 0.47 -57.65 8.92
C ILE A 824 0.70 -57.59 7.40
N ASP A 825 1.94 -57.82 6.96
CA ASP A 825 2.29 -57.88 5.54
C ASP A 825 1.70 -59.12 4.85
N VAL A 826 1.24 -60.10 5.64
CA VAL A 826 0.51 -61.27 5.13
C VAL A 826 -0.99 -60.96 5.06
N PRO A 827 -1.60 -60.90 3.85
CA PRO A 827 -3.00 -60.48 3.68
C PRO A 827 -4.01 -61.28 4.52
N LYS A 828 -3.76 -62.59 4.69
CA LYS A 828 -4.62 -63.48 5.51
C LYS A 828 -4.58 -63.13 6.99
N SER A 829 -3.44 -62.71 7.48
CA SER A 829 -3.22 -62.29 8.87
C SER A 829 -3.85 -60.93 9.14
N LEU A 830 -3.76 -60.00 8.17
CA LEU A 830 -4.45 -58.71 8.21
C LEU A 830 -5.98 -58.87 8.23
N GLU A 831 -6.52 -59.78 7.42
CA GLU A 831 -7.96 -60.06 7.38
C GLU A 831 -8.45 -60.65 8.71
N TYR A 832 -7.72 -61.64 9.26
CA TYR A 832 -7.99 -62.18 10.60
C TYR A 832 -7.90 -61.11 11.70
N TYR A 833 -6.92 -60.22 11.63
CA TYR A 833 -6.77 -59.11 12.57
C TYR A 833 -7.94 -58.12 12.47
N ARG A 834 -8.38 -57.78 11.24
CA ARG A 834 -9.57 -56.95 11.00
C ARG A 834 -10.84 -57.62 11.55
N GLU A 835 -10.99 -58.93 11.40
CA GLU A 835 -12.11 -59.69 11.98
C GLU A 835 -12.10 -59.63 13.51
N LYS A 836 -10.94 -59.81 14.16
CA LYS A 836 -10.81 -59.68 15.62
C LYS A 836 -11.09 -58.27 16.14
N LEU A 837 -10.64 -57.24 15.43
CA LEU A 837 -11.04 -55.86 15.73
C LEU A 837 -12.54 -55.63 15.52
N ASN A 838 -13.15 -56.32 14.55
CA ASN A 838 -14.59 -56.30 14.33
C ASN A 838 -15.39 -57.05 15.43
N GLU A 839 -14.77 -57.91 16.23
CA GLU A 839 -15.41 -58.52 17.40
C GLU A 839 -15.40 -57.59 18.64
N LEU A 840 -14.54 -56.56 18.67
CA LEU A 840 -14.42 -55.67 19.83
C LEU A 840 -15.65 -54.79 20.04
N SER A 841 -15.97 -54.56 21.32
CA SER A 841 -16.98 -53.59 21.74
C SER A 841 -16.57 -52.17 21.33
N ASN A 842 -17.54 -51.26 21.18
CA ASN A 842 -17.27 -49.85 20.85
C ASN A 842 -16.29 -49.20 21.86
N LEU A 843 -16.49 -49.46 23.15
CA LEU A 843 -15.61 -48.92 24.19
C LEU A 843 -14.18 -49.49 24.07
N SER A 844 -14.04 -50.80 23.87
CA SER A 844 -12.74 -51.46 23.69
C SER A 844 -12.02 -50.96 22.44
N LEU A 845 -12.75 -50.81 21.32
CA LEU A 845 -12.19 -50.30 20.08
C LEU A 845 -11.76 -48.83 20.20
N ASN A 846 -12.53 -47.98 20.89
CA ASN A 846 -12.15 -46.59 21.15
C ASN A 846 -10.91 -46.51 22.07
N ILE A 847 -10.87 -47.32 23.14
CA ILE A 847 -9.69 -47.41 24.01
C ILE A 847 -8.47 -47.82 23.18
N LEU A 848 -8.61 -48.81 22.31
CA LEU A 848 -7.51 -49.28 21.48
C LEU A 848 -7.06 -48.22 20.46
N CYS A 849 -7.99 -47.53 19.80
CA CYS A 849 -7.68 -46.42 18.90
C CYS A 849 -6.92 -45.31 19.65
N ASP A 850 -7.36 -44.95 20.86
CA ASP A 850 -6.68 -43.95 21.68
C ASP A 850 -5.29 -44.43 22.14
N VAL A 851 -5.12 -45.72 22.48
CA VAL A 851 -3.82 -46.30 22.82
C VAL A 851 -2.84 -46.14 21.66
N TYR A 852 -3.23 -46.54 20.45
CA TYR A 852 -2.37 -46.38 19.28
C TYR A 852 -2.15 -44.91 18.90
N TYR A 853 -3.15 -44.05 19.06
CA TYR A 853 -3.01 -42.60 18.84
C TYR A 853 -1.96 -41.96 19.77
N TYR A 854 -2.04 -42.23 21.08
CA TYR A 854 -1.10 -41.69 22.05
C TYR A 854 0.29 -42.36 21.97
N ALA A 855 0.36 -43.65 21.61
CA ALA A 855 1.61 -44.34 21.31
C ALA A 855 2.32 -43.72 20.09
N SER A 856 1.59 -43.47 19.00
CA SER A 856 2.13 -42.80 17.79
C SER A 856 2.66 -41.42 18.14
N ARG A 857 1.91 -40.61 18.91
CA ARG A 857 2.37 -39.28 19.34
C ARG A 857 3.62 -39.33 20.20
N LEU A 858 3.70 -40.27 21.13
CA LEU A 858 4.87 -40.48 21.96
C LEU A 858 6.08 -40.87 21.10
N PHE A 859 5.96 -41.86 20.23
CA PHE A 859 7.09 -42.37 19.45
C PHE A 859 7.57 -41.33 18.43
N ARG A 860 6.64 -40.57 17.84
CA ARG A 860 6.99 -39.41 17.02
C ARG A 860 7.79 -38.38 17.82
N GLU A 861 7.41 -38.15 19.08
CA GLU A 861 8.14 -37.24 19.95
C GLU A 861 9.52 -37.77 20.34
N ILE A 862 9.63 -39.06 20.66
CA ILE A 862 10.92 -39.72 20.90
C ILE A 862 11.83 -39.59 19.68
N CYS A 863 11.32 -39.82 18.47
CA CYS A 863 12.09 -39.65 17.23
C CYS A 863 12.56 -38.20 17.05
N ASN A 864 11.67 -37.22 17.27
CA ASN A 864 12.03 -35.81 17.22
C ASN A 864 13.13 -35.48 18.23
N LEU A 865 13.04 -35.97 19.46
CA LEU A 865 14.01 -35.71 20.52
C LEU A 865 15.35 -36.39 20.24
N LEU A 866 15.35 -37.65 19.80
CA LEU A 866 16.57 -38.38 19.42
C LEU A 866 17.28 -37.72 18.24
N SER A 867 16.54 -37.17 17.27
CA SER A 867 17.12 -36.48 16.12
C SER A 867 17.92 -35.23 16.48
N LEU A 868 17.61 -34.62 17.63
CA LEU A 868 18.30 -33.42 18.09
C LEU A 868 19.65 -33.76 18.78
N VAL A 869 19.86 -34.99 19.25
CA VAL A 869 21.04 -35.41 20.03
C VAL A 869 22.28 -35.51 19.13
N ILE A 870 23.41 -34.94 19.54
CA ILE A 870 24.64 -34.86 18.71
C ILE A 870 25.27 -36.24 18.45
N ASN A 871 25.19 -37.15 19.43
CA ASN A 871 25.64 -38.53 19.31
C ASN A 871 24.46 -39.41 18.88
N GLN A 872 24.06 -39.29 17.61
CA GLN A 872 22.91 -40.01 17.07
C GLN A 872 23.21 -41.52 17.06
N ASN A 873 22.52 -42.27 17.92
CA ASN A 873 22.37 -43.71 17.73
C ASN A 873 21.39 -43.91 16.57
N GLU A 874 21.87 -43.82 15.32
CA GLU A 874 21.07 -43.96 14.11
C GLU A 874 20.23 -45.25 14.11
N SER A 875 20.77 -46.33 14.69
CA SER A 875 20.06 -47.59 14.90
C SER A 875 18.82 -47.44 15.77
N LEU A 876 18.92 -46.71 16.88
CA LEU A 876 17.80 -46.46 17.80
C LEU A 876 16.70 -45.65 17.13
N ILE A 877 17.07 -44.62 16.36
CA ILE A 877 16.12 -43.79 15.61
C ILE A 877 15.43 -44.64 14.54
N THR A 878 16.18 -45.44 13.78
CA THR A 878 15.65 -46.30 12.73
C THR A 878 14.65 -47.30 13.29
N THR A 879 15.02 -48.01 14.36
CA THR A 879 14.10 -48.94 15.05
C THR A 879 12.86 -48.22 15.57
N ARG A 880 12.97 -47.01 16.14
CA ARG A 880 11.78 -46.25 16.59
C ARG A 880 10.89 -45.79 15.44
N LEU A 881 11.47 -45.46 14.28
CA LEU A 881 10.70 -45.09 13.09
C LEU A 881 9.96 -46.29 12.50
N GLU A 882 10.58 -47.47 12.48
CA GLU A 882 9.93 -48.73 12.10
C GLU A 882 8.74 -49.00 13.03
N GLN A 883 8.97 -48.98 14.34
CA GLN A 883 7.92 -49.18 15.34
C GLN A 883 6.81 -48.12 15.26
N LEU A 884 7.15 -46.86 14.94
CA LEU A 884 6.15 -45.80 14.72
C LEU A 884 5.28 -46.11 13.50
N THR A 885 5.88 -46.60 12.42
CA THR A 885 5.18 -46.98 11.19
C THR A 885 4.19 -48.11 11.48
N ASP A 886 4.62 -49.13 12.22
CA ASP A 886 3.75 -50.23 12.66
C ASP A 886 2.56 -49.69 13.46
N ILE A 887 2.80 -48.81 14.45
CA ILE A 887 1.73 -48.22 15.27
C ILE A 887 0.75 -47.41 14.42
N GLU A 888 1.23 -46.61 13.47
CA GLU A 888 0.38 -45.79 12.59
C GLU A 888 -0.48 -46.66 11.66
N GLU A 889 0.04 -47.80 11.19
CA GLU A 889 -0.73 -48.78 10.42
C GLU A 889 -1.84 -49.41 11.27
N HIS A 890 -1.51 -49.90 12.46
CA HIS A 890 -2.50 -50.46 13.40
C HIS A 890 -3.56 -49.41 13.76
N PHE A 891 -3.16 -48.15 13.97
CA PHE A 891 -4.07 -47.03 14.23
C PHE A 891 -5.01 -46.79 13.04
N SER A 892 -4.48 -46.73 11.82
CA SER A 892 -5.25 -46.52 10.59
C SER A 892 -6.33 -47.60 10.41
N ILE A 893 -5.97 -48.87 10.62
CA ILE A 893 -6.91 -50.00 10.57
C ILE A 893 -8.02 -49.84 11.62
N CYS A 894 -7.65 -49.53 12.87
CA CYS A 894 -8.63 -49.34 13.94
C CYS A 894 -9.60 -48.17 13.66
N VAL A 895 -9.09 -47.05 13.14
CA VAL A 895 -9.91 -45.88 12.77
C VAL A 895 -10.83 -46.20 11.60
N GLN A 896 -10.37 -46.92 10.58
CA GLN A 896 -11.21 -47.37 9.46
C GLN A 896 -12.38 -48.21 9.97
N ILE A 897 -12.13 -49.19 10.83
CA ILE A 897 -13.17 -50.05 11.42
C ILE A 897 -14.12 -49.23 12.30
N CYS A 898 -13.59 -48.31 13.11
CA CYS A 898 -14.41 -47.45 13.95
C CYS A 898 -15.33 -46.55 13.11
N ARG A 899 -14.84 -46.00 12.00
CA ARG A 899 -15.64 -45.20 11.05
C ARG A 899 -16.70 -46.05 10.34
N GLN A 900 -16.36 -47.25 9.91
CA GLN A 900 -17.32 -48.17 9.27
C GLN A 900 -18.45 -48.56 10.22
N LYS A 901 -18.13 -48.85 11.49
CA LYS A 901 -19.14 -49.26 12.48
C LYS A 901 -19.96 -48.11 13.06
N TYR A 902 -19.35 -46.94 13.26
CA TYR A 902 -19.93 -45.88 14.10
C TYR A 902 -19.99 -44.50 13.42
N GLY A 903 -19.55 -44.39 12.16
CA GLY A 903 -19.60 -43.17 11.33
C GLY A 903 -18.51 -42.13 11.65
N PHE A 904 -17.96 -42.12 12.86
CA PHE A 904 -16.96 -41.13 13.28
C PHE A 904 -16.09 -41.64 14.44
N TYR A 905 -14.82 -41.24 14.46
CA TYR A 905 -13.90 -41.43 15.58
C TYR A 905 -13.26 -40.07 15.91
N GLU A 906 -13.32 -39.67 17.18
CA GLU A 906 -12.60 -38.50 17.71
C GLU A 906 -11.72 -38.97 18.86
N PRO A 907 -10.40 -38.82 18.76
CA PRO A 907 -9.52 -39.21 19.84
C PRO A 907 -9.82 -38.38 21.09
N ILE A 908 -9.74 -39.02 22.25
CA ILE A 908 -9.88 -38.32 23.53
C ILE A 908 -8.92 -37.14 23.57
N CYS A 909 -9.46 -35.94 23.83
CA CYS A 909 -8.68 -34.71 24.01
C CYS A 909 -7.79 -34.30 22.82
N SER A 910 -8.11 -34.70 21.59
CA SER A 910 -7.37 -34.32 20.36
C SER A 910 -7.31 -32.81 20.08
N ASN A 911 -8.23 -32.00 20.62
CA ASN A 911 -8.37 -30.57 20.33
C ASN A 911 -7.83 -29.67 21.45
N ILE A 912 -6.50 -29.55 21.57
CA ILE A 912 -5.87 -28.50 22.41
C ILE A 912 -6.05 -27.12 21.75
N GLU A 913 -5.98 -27.04 20.42
CA GLU A 913 -5.95 -25.75 19.68
C GLU A 913 -7.24 -25.40 18.89
N ARG A 914 -8.14 -26.37 18.65
CA ARG A 914 -9.26 -26.23 17.69
C ARG A 914 -10.66 -26.25 18.31
N ASN A 915 -10.83 -25.79 19.54
CA ASN A 915 -12.16 -25.46 20.03
C ASN A 915 -12.71 -24.20 19.32
N LYS A 916 -13.20 -24.37 18.08
CA LYS A 916 -14.31 -23.57 17.58
C LYS A 916 -15.45 -23.80 18.56
N ILE A 917 -15.59 -22.87 19.52
CA ILE A 917 -16.77 -22.71 20.34
C ILE A 917 -17.94 -22.49 19.36
N LYS A 918 -18.61 -23.57 18.92
CA LYS A 918 -19.94 -23.46 18.34
C LYS A 918 -20.77 -22.81 19.45
N LYS A 919 -21.10 -21.53 19.29
CA LYS A 919 -22.09 -20.86 20.13
C LYS A 919 -23.37 -21.67 19.98
N PHE A 920 -23.75 -22.42 21.01
CA PHE A 920 -25.13 -22.82 21.16
C PHE A 920 -25.92 -21.54 21.40
N THR A 921 -26.45 -20.94 20.34
CA THR A 921 -27.54 -19.98 20.45
C THR A 921 -28.77 -20.76 20.91
N LYS A 922 -28.83 -21.07 22.21
CA LYS A 922 -30.13 -21.27 22.85
C LYS A 922 -30.87 -19.96 22.71
N LYS A 923 -31.81 -19.88 21.77
CA LYS A 923 -32.91 -18.90 21.84
C LYS A 923 -33.64 -19.18 23.15
N ILE A 924 -33.20 -18.51 24.22
CA ILE A 924 -33.99 -18.37 25.43
C ILE A 924 -35.00 -17.26 25.10
N THR A 925 -36.22 -17.67 24.79
CA THR A 925 -37.37 -16.77 24.74
C THR A 925 -37.59 -16.25 26.17
N ILE A 926 -37.04 -15.07 26.48
CA ILE A 926 -37.34 -14.38 27.74
C ILE A 926 -38.70 -13.70 27.55
N ASN A 927 -39.75 -14.33 28.09
CA ASN A 927 -41.02 -13.66 28.32
C ASN A 927 -40.80 -12.57 29.37
N LYS A 928 -40.91 -11.31 28.95
CA LYS A 928 -40.94 -10.12 29.81
C LYS A 928 -42.24 -10.16 30.63
N ILE A 929 -42.17 -10.55 31.89
CA ILE A 929 -43.23 -10.27 32.87
C ILE A 929 -42.91 -8.91 33.50
N ARG A 930 -43.78 -7.92 33.23
CA ARG A 930 -43.80 -6.63 33.92
C ARG A 930 -44.32 -6.84 35.35
N SER A 931 -43.63 -6.30 36.34
CA SER A 931 -44.22 -6.00 37.65
C SER A 931 -43.81 -4.61 38.12
N ASN A 932 -44.81 -3.73 38.24
CA ASN A 932 -44.77 -2.43 38.91
C ASN A 932 -44.68 -2.61 40.43
N LYS A 933 -43.94 -1.71 41.13
CA LYS A 933 -44.29 -1.05 42.41
C LYS A 933 -43.10 -0.20 42.88
N GLN A 934 -43.23 1.14 42.84
CA GLN A 934 -43.61 2.05 43.93
C GLN A 934 -42.43 2.57 44.79
N THR A 935 -41.98 3.78 44.40
CA THR A 935 -41.73 4.99 45.21
C THR A 935 -41.58 4.90 46.73
N GLN A 936 -40.45 5.44 47.23
CA GLN A 936 -40.28 6.56 48.20
C GLN A 936 -38.75 6.68 48.43
N GLY A 937 -38.03 7.80 48.33
CA GLY A 937 -38.39 9.21 48.34
C GLY A 937 -37.95 9.84 49.66
N THR A 938 -36.70 10.30 49.80
CA THR A 938 -36.40 11.48 50.64
C THR A 938 -35.10 12.17 50.24
N LYS A 939 -35.25 13.47 49.99
CA LYS A 939 -34.25 14.47 49.64
C LYS A 939 -33.42 14.89 50.86
N ARG A 940 -32.16 15.29 50.67
CA ARG A 940 -31.68 16.61 51.11
C ARG A 940 -30.40 17.02 50.39
N SER A 941 -30.36 18.32 50.16
CA SER A 941 -29.55 19.15 49.26
C SER A 941 -28.39 19.81 50.02
N VAL A 942 -27.17 19.87 49.43
CA VAL A 942 -26.45 21.09 48.97
C VAL A 942 -25.69 21.83 50.12
N PRO A 943 -24.57 22.57 49.91
CA PRO A 943 -23.31 22.33 49.18
C PRO A 943 -22.06 23.01 49.86
N ILE A 944 -20.89 23.07 49.17
CA ILE A 944 -19.76 24.06 49.32
C ILE A 944 -18.92 23.91 50.64
N THR A 945 -17.59 24.03 50.77
CA THR A 945 -16.42 24.74 50.18
C THR A 945 -15.16 23.96 50.64
N ASP A 946 -14.14 23.74 49.80
CA ASP A 946 -12.81 24.41 49.74
C ASP A 946 -11.77 23.96 50.79
N ASP A 947 -10.62 23.58 50.22
CA ASP A 947 -9.23 23.84 50.62
C ASP A 947 -8.46 23.07 51.72
N GLU A 948 -7.20 22.84 51.33
CA GLU A 948 -5.95 22.65 52.10
C GLU A 948 -5.76 21.30 52.84
N GLU A 949 -4.83 20.46 52.35
CA GLU A 949 -3.36 20.47 52.52
C GLU A 949 -2.92 19.63 53.73
N ASP A 950 -1.93 18.78 53.41
CA ASP A 950 -0.84 18.31 54.24
C ASP A 950 -0.95 17.14 55.25
N GLU A 951 0.06 16.28 55.02
CA GLU A 951 0.90 15.56 55.98
C GLU A 951 0.31 14.33 56.69
N GLU A 952 0.92 13.16 56.43
CA GLU A 952 1.94 12.56 57.32
C GLU A 952 1.39 12.34 58.73
N SER A 953 1.47 11.18 59.36
CA SER A 953 2.31 10.00 59.21
C SER A 953 1.85 9.07 60.35
N LYS A 954 2.21 7.77 60.25
CA LYS A 954 2.41 6.88 61.41
C LYS A 954 1.13 6.55 62.22
N SER A 955 0.97 5.43 62.88
CA SER A 955 1.80 4.25 63.16
C SER A 955 0.87 3.31 63.95
N GLU A 956 1.19 2.02 63.89
CA GLU A 956 1.05 1.07 65.00
C GLU A 956 -0.41 0.67 65.38
N ASP A 957 -0.75 -0.60 65.18
CA ASP A 957 -0.69 -1.67 66.21
C ASP A 957 -1.70 -1.36 67.33
N GLU A 958 -2.64 -2.21 67.73
CA GLU A 958 -2.55 -3.61 68.09
C GLU A 958 -4.00 -4.03 68.41
N GLU A 959 -4.44 -5.19 67.93
CA GLU A 959 -4.82 -6.34 68.77
C GLU A 959 -6.29 -6.44 69.23
N ASN A 960 -6.74 -7.70 69.21
CA ASN A 960 -7.75 -8.31 70.05
C ASN A 960 -9.24 -7.93 69.85
N THR A 961 -10.00 -8.86 69.26
CA THR A 961 -10.55 -9.95 70.09
C THR A 961 -11.31 -11.00 69.28
N ASN A 962 -10.94 -12.25 69.55
CA ASN A 962 -11.68 -13.47 69.27
C ASN A 962 -13.17 -13.40 69.68
N LYS A 963 -14.06 -13.90 68.82
CA LYS A 963 -15.20 -14.71 69.30
C LYS A 963 -15.63 -15.79 68.31
N LYS A 964 -15.17 -17.01 68.61
CA LYS A 964 -15.73 -18.30 68.19
C LYS A 964 -17.26 -18.31 68.24
N LYS A 965 -17.90 -18.85 67.21
CA LYS A 965 -19.12 -19.67 67.36
C LYS A 965 -19.18 -20.76 66.29
N SER A 966 -18.76 -21.94 66.72
CA SER A 966 -19.06 -23.24 66.13
C SER A 966 -20.55 -23.57 66.26
N ARG A 967 -21.16 -24.16 65.22
CA ARG A 967 -22.04 -25.35 65.35
C ARG A 967 -22.51 -25.93 64.01
N THR A 968 -22.05 -27.16 63.76
CA THR A 968 -22.80 -28.37 63.35
C THR A 968 -23.75 -28.35 62.16
N ALA A 969 -23.31 -29.11 61.15
CA ALA A 969 -24.03 -30.02 60.24
C ALA A 969 -25.54 -30.25 60.44
N ILE A 970 -26.30 -30.11 59.35
CA ILE A 970 -27.50 -30.91 59.05
C ILE A 970 -27.51 -31.26 57.55
N VAL A 971 -27.67 -32.57 57.32
CA VAL A 971 -27.88 -33.28 56.05
C VAL A 971 -29.26 -32.94 55.47
N SER A 972 -29.36 -32.66 54.17
CA SER A 972 -30.49 -33.13 53.36
C SER A 972 -30.19 -33.12 51.85
N LYS A 973 -30.39 -34.29 51.23
CA LYS A 973 -30.43 -34.52 49.78
C LYS A 973 -31.67 -33.85 49.16
N PRO A 974 -31.65 -33.58 47.85
CA PRO A 974 -32.80 -33.99 47.05
C PRO A 974 -32.42 -34.81 45.81
N LYS A 975 -33.18 -35.90 45.64
CA LYS A 975 -33.29 -36.73 44.44
C LYS A 975 -33.87 -35.90 43.29
N VAL A 976 -33.25 -35.95 42.11
CA VAL A 976 -33.90 -35.56 40.85
C VAL A 976 -33.74 -36.70 39.84
N LYS A 977 -34.88 -37.24 39.39
CA LYS A 977 -35.01 -38.26 38.34
C LYS A 977 -34.74 -37.61 36.96
N PRO A 978 -34.01 -38.25 36.02
CA PRO A 978 -34.02 -37.81 34.63
C PRO A 978 -35.19 -38.48 33.89
N LYS A 979 -36.08 -37.66 33.32
CA LYS A 979 -37.04 -38.09 32.30
C LYS A 979 -36.37 -37.98 30.93
N ILE A 980 -36.10 -39.14 30.32
CA ILE A 980 -35.71 -39.26 28.92
C ILE A 980 -36.96 -39.02 28.06
N LYS A 981 -36.89 -38.04 27.14
CA LYS A 981 -37.79 -37.93 26.00
C LYS A 981 -36.94 -37.90 24.74
N SER A 982 -37.02 -38.99 23.98
CA SER A 982 -36.52 -39.13 22.62
C SER A 982 -37.26 -38.20 21.68
N LYS A 983 -36.53 -37.33 20.96
CA LYS A 983 -36.98 -36.77 19.69
C LYS A 983 -35.87 -36.96 18.67
N GLN A 984 -36.12 -37.85 17.72
CA GLN A 984 -35.43 -37.93 16.45
C GLN A 984 -35.71 -36.63 15.67
N SER A 985 -34.67 -35.97 15.17
CA SER A 985 -34.77 -35.13 13.98
C SER A 985 -33.50 -35.33 13.16
N SER A 986 -33.66 -35.98 12.03
CA SER A 986 -32.70 -36.16 10.96
C SER A 986 -32.29 -34.81 10.36
N VAL A 987 -30.99 -34.54 10.30
CA VAL A 987 -30.41 -33.56 9.38
C VAL A 987 -29.20 -34.24 8.74
N PHE A 988 -29.28 -34.43 7.42
CA PHE A 988 -28.18 -34.86 6.56
C PHE A 988 -27.30 -33.65 6.26
N ASP A 989 -25.99 -33.78 6.46
CA ASP A 989 -24.96 -32.98 5.80
C ASP A 989 -23.87 -33.96 5.34
N LEU A 990 -23.73 -34.11 4.02
CA LEU A 990 -22.73 -34.93 3.34
C LEU A 990 -21.43 -34.12 3.17
N TYR A 991 -20.30 -34.70 3.56
CA TYR A 991 -18.98 -34.31 3.06
C TYR A 991 -18.39 -35.49 2.26
N GLU A 992 -17.79 -35.13 1.14
CA GLU A 992 -17.08 -35.89 0.08
C GLU A 992 -16.58 -37.30 0.44
N PHE A 993 -16.90 -38.28 -0.42
CA PHE A 993 -15.94 -39.01 -1.27
C PHE A 993 -16.67 -39.82 -2.36
N ASP A 994 -16.06 -39.86 -3.56
CA ASP A 994 -16.30 -40.70 -4.75
C ASP A 994 -17.69 -40.60 -5.45
N ILE A 995 -17.77 -39.75 -6.49
CA ILE A 995 -18.93 -39.65 -7.39
C ILE A 995 -18.64 -40.47 -8.65
N ARG A 996 -19.04 -41.75 -8.65
CA ARG A 996 -19.09 -42.60 -9.85
C ARG A 996 -20.46 -43.20 -10.19
N PRO A 997 -21.59 -42.67 -9.67
CA PRO A 997 -22.82 -42.83 -10.43
C PRO A 997 -23.66 -41.55 -10.41
N LEU A 998 -23.29 -40.56 -11.23
CA LEU A 998 -24.15 -39.41 -11.54
C LEU A 998 -24.50 -39.33 -13.04
N GLU A 999 -24.18 -40.37 -13.81
CA GLU A 999 -24.27 -40.36 -15.27
C GLU A 999 -25.70 -40.54 -15.83
N TYR A 1000 -26.73 -40.86 -15.04
CA TYR A 1000 -28.02 -41.25 -15.64
C TYR A 1000 -29.32 -40.72 -15.02
N ILE A 1001 -29.33 -39.92 -13.95
CA ILE A 1001 -30.59 -39.70 -13.19
C ILE A 1001 -31.07 -38.24 -13.05
N THR A 1002 -30.24 -37.21 -13.19
CA THR A 1002 -30.64 -35.83 -12.79
C THR A 1002 -30.99 -34.85 -13.92
N PHE A 1003 -30.52 -35.05 -15.16
CA PHE A 1003 -30.57 -33.99 -16.18
C PHE A 1003 -31.93 -33.76 -16.88
N PRO A 1004 -32.73 -34.79 -17.24
CA PRO A 1004 -34.05 -34.59 -17.85
C PRO A 1004 -35.05 -33.89 -16.92
N TYR A 1005 -34.81 -33.91 -15.60
CA TYR A 1005 -35.69 -33.29 -14.61
C TYR A 1005 -35.56 -31.77 -14.57
N ILE A 1006 -34.39 -31.19 -14.88
CA ILE A 1006 -34.15 -29.74 -14.79
C ILE A 1006 -35.02 -28.97 -15.79
N SER A 1007 -35.10 -29.45 -17.04
CA SER A 1007 -35.98 -28.86 -18.06
C SER A 1007 -37.44 -28.88 -17.61
N LYS A 1008 -37.87 -29.99 -16.99
CA LYS A 1008 -39.24 -30.18 -16.49
C LYS A 1008 -39.57 -29.29 -15.28
N TYR A 1009 -38.59 -29.01 -14.41
CA TYR A 1009 -38.74 -28.05 -13.30
C TYR A 1009 -38.75 -26.59 -13.78
N LEU A 1010 -37.94 -26.26 -14.79
CA LEU A 1010 -37.89 -24.93 -15.40
C LEU A 1010 -39.14 -24.61 -16.22
N GLU A 1011 -39.77 -25.61 -16.86
CA GLU A 1011 -41.07 -25.44 -17.54
C GLU A 1011 -42.23 -25.11 -16.57
N GLY A 1012 -42.13 -25.53 -15.30
CA GLY A 1012 -43.12 -25.25 -14.25
C GLY A 1012 -42.95 -23.89 -13.58
N LEU A 1013 -41.80 -23.22 -13.75
CA LEU A 1013 -41.42 -21.98 -13.06
C LEU A 1013 -42.45 -20.83 -13.22
N PRO A 1014 -43.00 -20.57 -14.42
CA PRO A 1014 -44.00 -19.51 -14.61
C PRO A 1014 -45.28 -19.72 -13.78
N LYS A 1015 -45.61 -20.97 -13.44
CA LYS A 1015 -46.87 -21.35 -12.75
C LYS A 1015 -46.72 -21.54 -11.23
N SER A 1016 -45.51 -21.41 -10.68
CA SER A 1016 -45.21 -21.68 -9.27
C SER A 1016 -45.35 -20.43 -8.38
N ASN A 1017 -45.64 -20.60 -7.07
CA ASN A 1017 -45.74 -19.47 -6.12
C ASN A 1017 -44.35 -18.92 -5.74
N GLY A 1018 -44.28 -17.72 -5.15
CA GLY A 1018 -43.01 -17.00 -4.88
C GLY A 1018 -41.96 -17.82 -4.11
N LYS A 1019 -42.37 -18.60 -3.11
CA LYS A 1019 -41.46 -19.48 -2.34
C LYS A 1019 -40.97 -20.68 -3.16
N GLN A 1020 -41.83 -21.29 -3.98
CA GLN A 1020 -41.42 -22.36 -4.89
C GLN A 1020 -40.48 -21.85 -5.99
N ARG A 1021 -40.73 -20.66 -6.54
CA ARG A 1021 -39.83 -20.00 -7.51
C ARG A 1021 -38.43 -19.82 -6.94
N LEU A 1022 -38.33 -19.31 -5.71
CA LEU A 1022 -37.05 -19.09 -5.03
C LEU A 1022 -36.28 -20.40 -4.75
N ILE A 1023 -36.99 -21.46 -4.36
CA ILE A 1023 -36.37 -22.78 -4.14
C ILE A 1023 -35.86 -23.37 -5.46
N ILE A 1024 -36.67 -23.31 -6.53
CA ILE A 1024 -36.27 -23.83 -7.84
C ILE A 1024 -35.08 -23.05 -8.39
N LEU A 1025 -35.06 -21.72 -8.27
CA LEU A 1025 -33.92 -20.89 -8.69
C LEU A 1025 -32.65 -21.16 -7.89
N ARG A 1026 -32.75 -21.42 -6.58
CA ARG A 1026 -31.59 -21.85 -5.78
C ARG A 1026 -31.06 -23.19 -6.26
N CYS A 1027 -31.94 -24.17 -6.49
CA CYS A 1027 -31.54 -25.47 -7.04
C CYS A 1027 -30.88 -25.35 -8.41
N VAL A 1028 -31.42 -24.52 -9.31
CA VAL A 1028 -30.86 -24.27 -10.65
C VAL A 1028 -29.51 -23.55 -10.56
N SER A 1029 -29.38 -22.56 -9.68
CA SER A 1029 -28.12 -21.84 -9.46
C SER A 1029 -27.03 -22.75 -8.89
N THR A 1030 -27.36 -23.55 -7.87
CA THR A 1030 -26.44 -24.55 -7.30
C THR A 1030 -26.02 -25.57 -8.35
N LEU A 1031 -26.98 -26.11 -9.11
CA LEU A 1031 -26.71 -27.14 -10.09
C LEU A 1031 -25.92 -26.62 -11.30
N MET A 1032 -26.13 -25.37 -11.71
CA MET A 1032 -25.29 -24.70 -12.72
C MET A 1032 -23.89 -24.41 -12.20
N GLY A 1033 -23.76 -24.04 -10.91
CA GLY A 1033 -22.46 -23.94 -10.25
C GLY A 1033 -21.72 -25.29 -10.20
N ASP A 1034 -22.45 -26.38 -9.93
CA ASP A 1034 -21.88 -27.73 -9.90
C ASP A 1034 -21.57 -28.27 -11.29
N LEU A 1035 -22.38 -27.96 -12.31
CA LEU A 1035 -22.06 -28.26 -13.72
C LEU A 1035 -20.80 -27.50 -14.17
N HIS A 1036 -20.69 -26.21 -13.84
CA HIS A 1036 -19.49 -25.43 -14.11
C HIS A 1036 -18.26 -26.03 -13.41
N ARG A 1037 -18.40 -26.45 -12.15
CA ARG A 1037 -17.33 -27.15 -11.41
C ARG A 1037 -16.98 -28.50 -12.03
N PHE A 1038 -17.96 -29.29 -12.45
CA PHE A 1038 -17.72 -30.57 -13.12
C PHE A 1038 -16.94 -30.38 -14.42
N LEU A 1039 -17.36 -29.41 -15.24
CA LEU A 1039 -16.70 -29.05 -16.49
C LEU A 1039 -15.27 -28.52 -16.25
N THR A 1040 -15.01 -27.79 -15.16
CA THR A 1040 -13.70 -27.18 -14.87
C THR A 1040 -12.74 -28.07 -14.06
N ASN A 1041 -13.24 -28.97 -13.22
CA ASN A 1041 -12.42 -29.82 -12.35
C ASN A 1041 -11.92 -31.10 -13.04
N ASN A 1042 -12.61 -31.59 -14.07
CA ASN A 1042 -12.20 -32.82 -14.77
C ASN A 1042 -11.09 -32.62 -15.81
N ASN A 1043 -10.67 -31.38 -16.09
CA ASN A 1043 -9.61 -31.08 -17.06
C ASN A 1043 -8.39 -30.46 -16.38
N LEU A 1044 -7.47 -31.32 -15.92
CA LEU A 1044 -6.16 -30.91 -15.39
C LEU A 1044 -5.23 -30.48 -16.53
N SER A 1045 -4.68 -29.27 -16.36
CA SER A 1045 -3.56 -28.63 -17.07
C SER A 1045 -3.61 -28.49 -18.59
N ILE A 1046 -4.22 -27.40 -19.07
CA ILE A 1046 -3.80 -26.75 -20.33
C ILE A 1046 -3.55 -25.26 -20.02
N SER A 1047 -2.28 -24.86 -20.04
CA SER A 1047 -1.79 -23.51 -19.73
C SER A 1047 -2.42 -22.40 -20.59
N SER A 1048 -2.97 -22.77 -21.76
CA SER A 1048 -3.61 -21.88 -22.73
C SER A 1048 -4.94 -21.27 -22.24
N ILE A 1049 -5.72 -21.97 -21.43
CA ILE A 1049 -7.02 -21.48 -20.91
C ILE A 1049 -6.81 -20.44 -19.80
N GLY A 1050 -5.68 -20.53 -19.08
CA GLY A 1050 -5.26 -19.55 -18.09
C GLY A 1050 -4.99 -18.15 -18.66
N ILE A 1051 -4.72 -18.04 -19.97
CA ILE A 1051 -4.46 -16.76 -20.64
C ILE A 1051 -5.77 -16.06 -21.04
N ILE A 1052 -6.80 -16.82 -21.44
CA ILE A 1052 -8.10 -16.29 -21.84
C ILE A 1052 -8.90 -15.83 -20.61
N LYS A 1053 -8.89 -16.61 -19.52
CA LYS A 1053 -9.58 -16.26 -18.25
C LYS A 1053 -8.98 -15.02 -17.57
N LYS A 1054 -7.70 -14.72 -17.82
CA LYS A 1054 -6.98 -13.55 -17.25
C LYS A 1054 -7.24 -12.24 -18.01
N ARG A 1055 -7.72 -12.31 -19.25
CA ARG A 1055 -7.98 -11.13 -20.10
C ARG A 1055 -9.42 -10.62 -20.01
N PHE A 1056 -10.39 -11.45 -19.62
CA PHE A 1056 -11.81 -11.05 -19.55
C PHE A 1056 -12.26 -10.49 -18.19
N ASN A 1057 -11.52 -10.74 -17.09
CA ASN A 1057 -11.89 -10.28 -15.75
C ASN A 1057 -11.51 -8.82 -15.42
N THR A 1058 -11.13 -8.00 -16.41
CA THR A 1058 -10.88 -6.57 -16.22
C THR A 1058 -11.95 -5.73 -16.92
N HIS A 1059 -12.97 -5.29 -16.19
CA HIS A 1059 -13.92 -4.28 -16.64
C HIS A 1059 -13.26 -2.91 -16.78
N THR A 1060 -12.54 -2.69 -17.88
CA THR A 1060 -12.23 -1.38 -18.46
C THR A 1060 -11.87 -1.58 -19.93
N ALA A 1061 -12.54 -0.85 -20.84
CA ALA A 1061 -12.28 -0.87 -22.28
C ALA A 1061 -10.78 -0.67 -22.61
N PRO A 1062 -10.17 -1.51 -23.46
CA PRO A 1062 -8.82 -1.30 -23.95
C PRO A 1062 -8.85 -0.49 -25.25
N THR A 1063 -8.37 0.75 -25.22
CA THR A 1063 -8.00 1.50 -26.41
C THR A 1063 -6.56 1.16 -26.82
N THR A 1064 -6.41 0.68 -28.06
CA THR A 1064 -5.16 0.40 -28.81
C THR A 1064 -4.40 -0.89 -28.48
N LEU A 1065 -4.36 -1.80 -29.47
CA LEU A 1065 -3.63 -3.08 -29.50
C LEU A 1065 -2.37 -2.93 -30.35
N GLN A 1066 -1.18 -3.21 -29.79
CA GLN A 1066 0.03 -3.50 -30.57
C GLN A 1066 0.29 -5.01 -30.53
N THR A 1067 0.42 -5.60 -31.72
CA THR A 1067 0.73 -7.00 -31.99
C THR A 1067 2.15 -7.38 -31.58
N GLN A 1068 2.29 -8.30 -30.63
CA GLN A 1068 3.50 -9.14 -30.52
C GLN A 1068 3.19 -10.51 -31.11
N GLN A 1069 3.89 -10.84 -32.20
CA GLN A 1069 3.94 -12.18 -32.78
C GLN A 1069 4.53 -13.16 -31.76
N ILE A 1070 3.81 -14.25 -31.50
CA ILE A 1070 4.33 -15.42 -30.78
C ILE A 1070 5.26 -16.14 -31.77
N ARG A 1071 6.58 -16.04 -31.55
CA ARG A 1071 7.53 -16.97 -32.18
C ARG A 1071 7.41 -18.32 -31.49
N ILE A 1072 7.06 -19.33 -32.27
CA ILE A 1072 7.25 -20.73 -31.91
C ILE A 1072 8.67 -21.07 -32.37
N ASP A 1073 9.61 -21.08 -31.44
CA ASP A 1073 10.96 -21.59 -31.72
C ASP A 1073 10.89 -23.12 -31.67
N ASN A 1074 11.11 -23.74 -32.84
CA ASN A 1074 11.32 -25.17 -32.99
C ASN A 1074 12.75 -25.48 -32.55
N ASP A 1075 12.95 -25.90 -31.31
CA ASP A 1075 14.16 -26.62 -30.91
C ASP A 1075 13.81 -28.10 -30.72
N ASN A 1076 14.17 -28.87 -31.75
CA ASN A 1076 14.29 -30.32 -31.68
C ASN A 1076 15.46 -30.64 -30.75
N ASN A 1077 15.19 -31.23 -29.58
CA ASN A 1077 15.96 -32.30 -28.93
C ASN A 1077 15.56 -32.39 -27.46
N ASP A 1078 14.53 -33.19 -27.16
CA ASP A 1078 14.42 -33.92 -25.89
C ASP A 1078 13.34 -35.00 -26.07
N GLU A 1079 13.77 -36.15 -26.59
CA GLU A 1079 13.00 -37.40 -26.52
C GLU A 1079 13.00 -37.87 -25.07
N ASN A 1080 11.91 -37.64 -24.32
CA ASN A 1080 11.38 -38.46 -23.21
C ASN A 1080 10.35 -37.65 -22.39
N VAL A 1081 9.17 -37.39 -22.96
CA VAL A 1081 8.00 -36.94 -22.21
C VAL A 1081 6.89 -37.98 -22.41
N ASP A 1082 6.45 -38.57 -21.30
CA ASP A 1082 5.42 -39.62 -21.22
C ASP A 1082 4.14 -39.29 -22.03
N GLU A 1083 3.83 -40.13 -23.03
CA GLU A 1083 2.62 -40.07 -23.87
C GLU A 1083 1.29 -40.42 -23.13
N ASN A 1084 1.31 -40.63 -21.81
CA ASN A 1084 0.15 -41.18 -21.07
C ASN A 1084 -0.86 -40.15 -20.53
N ASN A 1085 -0.78 -38.87 -20.94
CA ASN A 1085 -1.72 -37.83 -20.47
C ASN A 1085 -2.79 -37.39 -21.48
N ASP A 1086 -2.74 -37.85 -22.74
CA ASP A 1086 -3.75 -37.49 -23.75
C ASP A 1086 -5.06 -38.32 -23.67
N ASP A 1087 -5.03 -39.49 -23.03
CA ASP A 1087 -6.17 -40.42 -22.97
C ASP A 1087 -7.38 -39.91 -22.15
N LYS A 1088 -7.21 -38.90 -21.28
CA LYS A 1088 -8.30 -38.41 -20.42
C LYS A 1088 -9.22 -37.42 -21.11
N LEU A 1089 -8.80 -36.80 -22.22
CA LEU A 1089 -9.62 -35.83 -22.95
C LEU A 1089 -10.59 -36.50 -23.94
N ASP A 1090 -10.46 -37.80 -24.21
CA ASP A 1090 -11.21 -38.52 -25.25
C ASP A 1090 -12.63 -38.95 -24.87
N PHE A 1091 -13.03 -38.77 -23.61
CA PHE A 1091 -14.40 -39.06 -23.17
C PHE A 1091 -15.45 -38.07 -23.69
N MET A 1092 -15.05 -36.86 -24.11
CA MET A 1092 -15.99 -35.87 -24.64
C MET A 1092 -16.25 -36.11 -26.13
N THR A 1093 -17.29 -36.89 -26.44
CA THR A 1093 -17.77 -37.06 -27.82
C THR A 1093 -18.54 -35.83 -28.30
N LEU A 1094 -18.68 -35.68 -29.62
CA LEU A 1094 -19.48 -34.60 -30.23
C LEU A 1094 -20.94 -34.62 -29.74
N GLU A 1095 -21.52 -35.82 -29.54
CA GLU A 1095 -22.88 -35.99 -29.00
C GLU A 1095 -23.02 -35.46 -27.58
N TYR A 1096 -22.05 -35.75 -26.69
CA TYR A 1096 -22.04 -35.19 -25.35
C TYR A 1096 -21.90 -33.66 -25.39
N PHE A 1097 -21.00 -33.16 -26.24
CA PHE A 1097 -20.82 -31.73 -26.42
C PHE A 1097 -22.12 -31.02 -26.85
N GLU A 1098 -22.80 -31.56 -27.85
CA GLU A 1098 -24.08 -31.05 -28.33
C GLU A 1098 -25.14 -31.06 -27.23
N MET A 1099 -25.27 -32.17 -26.50
CA MET A 1099 -26.23 -32.29 -25.40
C MET A 1099 -25.99 -31.23 -24.31
N PHE A 1100 -24.73 -31.01 -23.90
CA PHE A 1100 -24.38 -29.99 -22.92
C PHE A 1100 -24.63 -28.57 -23.45
N LEU A 1101 -24.28 -28.31 -24.71
CA LEU A 1101 -24.47 -27.00 -25.34
C LEU A 1101 -25.96 -26.63 -25.42
N ILE A 1102 -26.80 -27.55 -25.91
CA ILE A 1102 -28.26 -27.37 -25.99
C ILE A 1102 -28.83 -27.12 -24.59
N GLN A 1103 -28.37 -27.87 -23.58
CA GLN A 1103 -28.88 -27.73 -22.22
C GLN A 1103 -28.50 -26.39 -21.58
N VAL A 1104 -27.28 -25.91 -21.80
CA VAL A 1104 -26.84 -24.58 -21.32
C VAL A 1104 -27.66 -23.48 -21.99
N ILE A 1105 -27.85 -23.55 -23.32
CA ILE A 1105 -28.68 -22.60 -24.07
C ILE A 1105 -30.13 -22.59 -23.57
N ASN A 1106 -30.74 -23.77 -23.39
CA ASN A 1106 -32.10 -23.88 -22.86
C ASN A 1106 -32.21 -23.31 -21.45
N THR A 1107 -31.21 -23.53 -20.59
CA THR A 1107 -31.21 -22.98 -19.22
C THR A 1107 -31.12 -21.45 -19.24
N MET A 1108 -30.21 -20.89 -20.05
CA MET A 1108 -30.13 -19.44 -20.26
C MET A 1108 -31.47 -18.87 -20.74
N LYS A 1109 -32.14 -19.56 -21.68
CA LYS A 1109 -33.47 -19.18 -22.18
C LYS A 1109 -34.54 -19.18 -21.09
N TYR A 1110 -34.61 -20.22 -20.24
CA TYR A 1110 -35.60 -20.27 -19.16
C TYR A 1110 -35.33 -19.22 -18.07
N ILE A 1111 -34.07 -18.97 -17.72
CA ILE A 1111 -33.69 -17.93 -16.76
C ILE A 1111 -34.04 -16.54 -17.31
N HIS A 1112 -33.76 -16.30 -18.59
CA HIS A 1112 -34.14 -15.04 -19.24
C HIS A 1112 -35.66 -14.86 -19.26
N MET A 1113 -36.42 -15.87 -19.72
CA MET A 1113 -37.88 -15.83 -19.73
C MET A 1113 -38.44 -15.53 -18.33
N PHE A 1114 -37.85 -16.11 -17.28
CA PHE A 1114 -38.19 -15.79 -15.89
C PHE A 1114 -37.96 -14.30 -15.58
N MET A 1115 -36.77 -13.76 -15.86
CA MET A 1115 -36.44 -12.35 -15.63
C MET A 1115 -37.35 -11.39 -16.42
N SER A 1116 -37.73 -11.75 -17.65
CA SER A 1116 -38.67 -10.96 -18.47
C SER A 1116 -40.09 -10.98 -17.91
N THR A 1117 -40.58 -12.14 -17.46
CA THR A 1117 -41.94 -12.25 -16.87
C THR A 1117 -42.08 -11.47 -15.57
N THR A 1118 -41.03 -11.42 -14.73
CA THR A 1118 -41.06 -10.65 -13.47
C THR A 1118 -41.12 -9.14 -13.65
N ASN A 1119 -40.75 -8.62 -14.83
CA ASN A 1119 -40.80 -7.19 -15.13
C ASN A 1119 -42.18 -6.71 -15.65
N ASN A 1120 -43.05 -7.64 -16.10
CA ASN A 1120 -44.35 -7.30 -16.68
C ASN A 1120 -45.51 -7.29 -15.68
N ASP A 1121 -45.33 -7.81 -14.47
CA ASP A 1121 -46.33 -7.70 -13.41
C ASP A 1121 -46.29 -6.27 -12.83
N SER A 1122 -47.32 -5.49 -13.20
CA SER A 1122 -47.47 -4.04 -12.99
C SER A 1122 -47.38 -3.58 -11.53
N ALA A 1123 -46.60 -2.53 -11.30
CA ALA A 1123 -46.40 -1.82 -10.04
C ALA A 1123 -47.59 -0.94 -9.57
N ASP A 1124 -48.80 -1.16 -10.09
CA ASP A 1124 -49.99 -0.30 -9.86
C ASP A 1124 -50.97 -0.85 -8.81
N GLN A 1125 -50.53 -1.71 -7.91
CA GLN A 1125 -51.36 -2.11 -6.76
C GLN A 1125 -50.88 -1.40 -5.48
N SER A 1126 -51.78 -0.61 -4.90
CA SER A 1126 -51.60 0.16 -3.67
C SER A 1126 -51.11 -0.74 -2.53
N MET A 1127 -49.92 -0.46 -2.01
CA MET A 1127 -49.32 -1.17 -0.89
C MET A 1127 -49.84 -0.63 0.45
N ASP A 1128 -50.66 -1.41 1.16
CA ASP A 1128 -51.16 -1.05 2.48
C ASP A 1128 -50.99 -2.15 3.55
N THR A 1129 -50.20 -3.22 3.29
CA THR A 1129 -49.96 -4.26 4.32
C THR A 1129 -48.50 -4.71 4.47
N ASP A 1130 -48.10 -5.04 5.71
CA ASP A 1130 -46.76 -5.57 6.06
C ASP A 1130 -46.41 -6.90 5.34
N ASP A 1131 -47.41 -7.59 4.76
CA ASP A 1131 -47.21 -8.79 3.94
C ASP A 1131 -46.62 -8.47 2.55
N ASP A 1132 -46.79 -7.24 2.05
CA ASP A 1132 -46.28 -6.79 0.75
C ASP A 1132 -44.76 -6.54 0.76
N ILE A 1133 -44.20 -6.18 1.92
CA ILE A 1133 -42.75 -5.98 2.12
C ILE A 1133 -42.00 -7.31 2.02
N ASN A 1134 -42.59 -8.41 2.54
CA ASN A 1134 -41.99 -9.74 2.42
C ASN A 1134 -42.00 -10.25 0.96
N CYS A 1135 -43.01 -9.89 0.17
CA CYS A 1135 -43.06 -10.20 -1.27
C CYS A 1135 -42.00 -9.43 -2.07
N LEU A 1136 -41.71 -8.17 -1.71
CA LEU A 1136 -40.62 -7.38 -2.34
C LEU A 1136 -39.24 -7.98 -2.05
N ILE A 1137 -38.98 -8.38 -0.80
CA ILE A 1137 -37.71 -9.00 -0.41
C ILE A 1137 -37.48 -10.33 -1.15
N ASP A 1138 -38.53 -11.15 -1.32
CA ASP A 1138 -38.45 -12.39 -2.11
C ASP A 1138 -38.27 -12.12 -3.63
N ARG A 1139 -38.78 -10.99 -4.14
CA ARG A 1139 -38.62 -10.60 -5.56
C ARG A 1139 -37.18 -10.17 -5.88
N ASP A 1140 -36.56 -9.36 -5.03
CA ASP A 1140 -35.18 -8.93 -5.23
C ASP A 1140 -34.19 -10.10 -5.04
N GLN A 1141 -34.42 -10.96 -4.05
CA GLN A 1141 -33.62 -12.18 -3.87
C GLN A 1141 -33.74 -13.15 -5.04
N SER A 1142 -34.95 -13.36 -5.58
CA SER A 1142 -35.13 -14.24 -6.75
C SER A 1142 -34.49 -13.68 -8.01
N ARG A 1143 -34.47 -12.35 -8.18
CA ARG A 1143 -33.78 -11.68 -9.28
C ARG A 1143 -32.25 -11.80 -9.19
N ASP A 1144 -31.69 -11.62 -8.00
CA ASP A 1144 -30.24 -11.78 -7.79
C ASP A 1144 -29.80 -13.23 -8.04
N ILE A 1145 -30.58 -14.21 -7.57
CA ILE A 1145 -30.29 -15.64 -7.77
C ILE A 1145 -30.42 -16.03 -9.25
N ALA A 1146 -31.45 -15.51 -9.94
CA ALA A 1146 -31.61 -15.71 -11.39
C ALA A 1146 -30.43 -15.12 -12.18
N SER A 1147 -29.98 -13.92 -11.81
CA SER A 1147 -28.81 -13.28 -12.43
C SER A 1147 -27.54 -14.12 -12.22
N HIS A 1148 -27.30 -14.61 -11.00
CA HIS A 1148 -26.18 -15.51 -10.73
C HIS A 1148 -26.25 -16.82 -11.53
N ALA A 1149 -27.43 -17.44 -11.61
CA ALA A 1149 -27.63 -18.64 -12.42
C ALA A 1149 -27.37 -18.39 -13.91
N PHE A 1150 -27.76 -17.22 -14.41
CA PHE A 1150 -27.50 -16.80 -15.80
C PHE A 1150 -26.00 -16.67 -16.06
N TYR A 1151 -25.25 -16.02 -15.17
CA TYR A 1151 -23.79 -15.89 -15.31
C TYR A 1151 -23.07 -17.24 -15.28
N TYR A 1152 -23.48 -18.18 -14.43
CA TYR A 1152 -22.91 -19.53 -14.44
C TYR A 1152 -23.20 -20.30 -15.73
N ALA A 1153 -24.41 -20.15 -16.28
CA ALA A 1153 -24.76 -20.74 -17.57
C ALA A 1153 -23.93 -20.11 -18.71
N LEU A 1154 -23.74 -18.79 -18.68
CA LEU A 1154 -22.91 -18.07 -19.64
C LEU A 1154 -21.43 -18.50 -19.58
N ASP A 1155 -20.85 -18.62 -18.38
CA ASP A 1155 -19.49 -19.12 -18.20
C ASP A 1155 -19.33 -20.57 -18.69
N SER A 1156 -20.34 -21.40 -18.48
CA SER A 1156 -20.37 -22.77 -18.98
C SER A 1156 -20.48 -22.84 -20.50
N PHE A 1157 -21.23 -21.91 -21.12
CA PHE A 1157 -21.29 -21.75 -22.57
C PHE A 1157 -19.92 -21.38 -23.17
N TYR A 1158 -19.22 -20.41 -22.56
CA TYR A 1158 -17.87 -20.03 -22.99
C TYR A 1158 -16.85 -21.16 -22.84
N PHE A 1159 -16.96 -21.95 -21.76
CA PHE A 1159 -16.13 -23.12 -21.57
C PHE A 1159 -16.37 -24.17 -22.66
N LEU A 1160 -17.63 -24.47 -22.98
CA LEU A 1160 -17.99 -25.40 -24.05
C LEU A 1160 -17.46 -24.92 -25.40
N LEU A 1161 -17.59 -23.64 -25.75
CA LEU A 1161 -17.01 -23.09 -26.98
C LEU A 1161 -15.48 -23.24 -27.02
N SER A 1162 -14.81 -23.04 -25.89
CA SER A 1162 -13.37 -23.23 -25.78
C SER A 1162 -12.98 -24.70 -25.96
N LEU A 1163 -13.75 -25.63 -25.37
CA LEU A 1163 -13.56 -27.06 -25.53
C LEU A 1163 -13.79 -27.51 -26.98
N PHE A 1164 -14.81 -26.98 -27.64
CA PHE A 1164 -15.07 -27.20 -29.06
C PHE A 1164 -13.87 -26.79 -29.89
N LYS A 1165 -13.27 -25.62 -29.63
CA LYS A 1165 -12.07 -25.15 -30.34
C LYS A 1165 -10.88 -26.10 -30.15
N VAL A 1166 -10.67 -26.62 -28.94
CA VAL A 1166 -9.57 -27.54 -28.64
C VAL A 1166 -9.78 -28.90 -29.33
N LYS A 1167 -11.01 -29.43 -29.30
CA LYS A 1167 -11.34 -30.72 -29.89
C LYS A 1167 -11.71 -30.66 -31.38
N GLN A 1168 -11.85 -29.47 -31.96
CA GLN A 1168 -12.26 -29.28 -33.35
C GLN A 1168 -11.40 -30.09 -34.30
N ILE A 1169 -10.08 -30.11 -34.12
CA ILE A 1169 -9.17 -30.85 -35.01
C ILE A 1169 -9.41 -32.37 -34.93
N ASN A 1170 -9.73 -32.90 -33.75
CA ASN A 1170 -10.00 -34.33 -33.55
C ASN A 1170 -11.39 -34.70 -34.06
N TRP A 1171 -12.41 -33.91 -33.73
CA TRP A 1171 -13.77 -34.14 -34.25
C TRP A 1171 -13.87 -33.90 -35.75
N GLN A 1172 -13.02 -33.06 -36.33
CA GLN A 1172 -12.95 -32.85 -37.77
C GLN A 1172 -12.42 -34.08 -38.49
N LYS A 1173 -11.47 -34.82 -37.89
CA LYS A 1173 -11.05 -36.14 -38.39
C LYS A 1173 -12.17 -37.19 -38.29
N ASP A 1174 -12.97 -37.16 -37.22
CA ASP A 1174 -14.14 -38.03 -37.08
C ASP A 1174 -15.26 -37.68 -38.09
N LEU A 1175 -15.28 -36.43 -38.57
CA LEU A 1175 -16.27 -35.86 -39.48
C LEU A 1175 -15.77 -35.69 -40.93
N ASP A 1176 -14.58 -36.21 -41.29
CA ASP A 1176 -13.93 -36.08 -42.60
C ASP A 1176 -14.63 -36.89 -43.73
N LYS A 1177 -15.96 -36.85 -43.76
CA LYS A 1177 -16.77 -37.30 -44.89
C LYS A 1177 -17.66 -36.23 -45.52
N ASP A 1178 -17.81 -35.04 -44.93
CA ASP A 1178 -18.30 -33.86 -45.66
C ASP A 1178 -18.22 -32.59 -44.80
N GLU A 1179 -18.17 -31.43 -45.46
CA GLU A 1179 -18.01 -30.05 -44.98
C GLU A 1179 -19.01 -29.62 -43.86
N THR A 1180 -18.94 -30.20 -42.66
CA THR A 1180 -20.09 -30.22 -41.74
C THR A 1180 -19.87 -29.91 -40.26
N CYS A 1181 -18.70 -29.98 -39.62
CA CYS A 1181 -18.66 -29.77 -38.14
C CYS A 1181 -19.07 -28.34 -37.72
N LEU A 1182 -18.52 -27.33 -38.40
CA LEU A 1182 -18.88 -25.93 -38.17
C LEU A 1182 -20.28 -25.60 -38.69
N ASN A 1183 -20.67 -26.15 -39.83
CA ASN A 1183 -22.04 -26.02 -40.36
C ASN A 1183 -23.07 -26.70 -39.44
N TYR A 1184 -22.69 -27.77 -38.74
CA TYR A 1184 -23.49 -28.49 -37.75
C TYR A 1184 -23.63 -27.67 -36.46
N LEU A 1185 -22.53 -27.12 -35.93
CA LEU A 1185 -22.58 -26.18 -34.81
C LEU A 1185 -23.43 -24.94 -35.17
N LEU A 1186 -23.24 -24.37 -36.36
CA LEU A 1186 -24.05 -23.27 -36.87
C LEU A 1186 -25.51 -23.69 -37.02
N LYS A 1187 -25.81 -24.91 -37.46
CA LYS A 1187 -27.18 -25.43 -37.56
C LYS A 1187 -27.82 -25.60 -36.19
N ILE A 1188 -27.09 -26.10 -35.19
CA ILE A 1188 -27.54 -26.20 -33.79
C ILE A 1188 -27.80 -24.81 -33.23
N LEU A 1189 -26.83 -23.89 -33.33
CA LEU A 1189 -26.97 -22.52 -32.84
C LEU A 1189 -28.13 -21.80 -33.56
N THR A 1190 -28.22 -21.92 -34.88
CA THR A 1190 -29.30 -21.33 -35.69
C THR A 1190 -30.66 -21.93 -35.28
N HIS A 1191 -30.76 -23.26 -35.17
CA HIS A 1191 -32.00 -23.94 -34.79
C HIS A 1191 -32.46 -23.59 -33.38
N HIS A 1192 -31.56 -23.52 -32.40
CA HIS A 1192 -31.92 -23.27 -31.01
C HIS A 1192 -32.03 -21.79 -30.62
N ILE A 1193 -31.31 -20.89 -31.32
CA ILE A 1193 -31.32 -19.44 -31.04
C ILE A 1193 -32.40 -18.71 -31.88
N LEU A 1194 -32.58 -19.04 -33.17
CA LEU A 1194 -33.47 -18.28 -34.07
C LEU A 1194 -34.94 -18.73 -34.07
N LEU A 1195 -35.28 -19.95 -33.67
CA LEU A 1195 -36.67 -20.42 -33.56
C LEU A 1195 -37.39 -19.93 -32.28
N THR A 1196 -36.89 -18.86 -31.65
CA THR A 1196 -37.40 -18.31 -30.38
C THR A 1196 -38.75 -17.60 -30.50
N LYS A 1197 -39.34 -17.47 -31.70
CA LYS A 1197 -40.67 -16.87 -31.86
C LYS A 1197 -41.70 -17.88 -32.39
N LYS A 1198 -42.37 -18.58 -31.47
CA LYS A 1198 -43.62 -19.30 -31.77
C LYS A 1198 -44.78 -18.34 -31.55
N THR A 1199 -45.04 -17.46 -32.52
CA THR A 1199 -46.28 -16.67 -32.58
C THR A 1199 -47.33 -17.48 -33.32
N SER A 1200 -48.50 -17.67 -32.71
CA SER A 1200 -49.62 -18.36 -33.34
C SER A 1200 -50.17 -17.53 -34.51
N GLU A 1201 -50.40 -18.22 -35.63
CA GLU A 1201 -51.31 -17.88 -36.74
C GLU A 1201 -50.99 -16.62 -37.59
N LYS A 1202 -50.28 -16.81 -38.71
CA LYS A 1202 -50.80 -16.60 -40.09
C LYS A 1202 -49.72 -16.93 -41.12
N GLY A 1203 -49.85 -18.10 -41.76
CA GLY A 1203 -48.94 -18.58 -42.79
C GLY A 1203 -49.11 -17.81 -44.12
N LYS A 1204 -48.05 -17.09 -44.50
CA LYS A 1204 -47.47 -16.99 -45.87
C LYS A 1204 -46.35 -15.94 -45.96
N GLU A 1205 -46.25 -15.01 -45.01
CA GLU A 1205 -45.11 -14.06 -44.91
C GLU A 1205 -43.90 -14.65 -44.15
N GLU A 1206 -44.08 -15.76 -43.43
CA GLU A 1206 -43.04 -16.37 -42.59
C GLU A 1206 -41.89 -17.00 -43.39
N HIS A 1207 -42.17 -17.57 -44.58
CA HIS A 1207 -41.12 -18.19 -45.38
C HIS A 1207 -40.20 -17.16 -46.05
N GLU A 1208 -40.69 -15.94 -46.28
CA GLU A 1208 -39.87 -14.82 -46.79
C GLU A 1208 -39.04 -14.19 -45.66
N GLN A 1209 -39.59 -14.03 -44.46
CA GLN A 1209 -38.82 -13.49 -43.31
C GLN A 1209 -37.78 -14.47 -42.77
N GLU A 1210 -38.05 -15.78 -42.77
CA GLU A 1210 -37.06 -16.78 -42.38
C GLU A 1210 -35.90 -16.85 -43.39
N ASN A 1211 -36.22 -16.82 -44.69
CA ASN A 1211 -35.21 -16.74 -45.75
C ASN A 1211 -34.44 -15.42 -45.71
N GLU A 1212 -35.08 -14.29 -45.40
CA GLU A 1212 -34.41 -12.99 -45.30
C GLU A 1212 -33.49 -12.92 -44.07
N ARG A 1213 -33.87 -13.50 -42.93
CA ARG A 1213 -32.99 -13.59 -41.73
C ARG A 1213 -31.80 -14.51 -41.95
N VAL A 1214 -32.00 -15.67 -42.60
CA VAL A 1214 -30.91 -16.57 -43.01
C VAL A 1214 -30.01 -15.90 -44.06
N ARG A 1215 -30.58 -15.11 -44.97
CA ARG A 1215 -29.84 -14.33 -45.98
C ARG A 1215 -29.05 -13.16 -45.38
N ILE A 1216 -29.58 -12.50 -44.34
CA ILE A 1216 -28.88 -11.46 -43.57
C ILE A 1216 -27.73 -12.09 -42.77
N LEU A 1217 -27.94 -13.22 -42.09
CA LEU A 1217 -26.87 -13.95 -41.40
C LEU A 1217 -25.78 -14.45 -42.36
N LYS A 1218 -26.15 -14.96 -43.54
CA LYS A 1218 -25.20 -15.32 -44.62
C LYS A 1218 -24.49 -14.12 -45.26
N LYS A 1219 -25.08 -12.92 -45.19
CA LYS A 1219 -24.45 -11.66 -45.63
C LYS A 1219 -23.52 -11.07 -44.57
N VAL A 1220 -23.83 -11.27 -43.29
CA VAL A 1220 -23.02 -10.79 -42.15
C VAL A 1220 -21.81 -11.69 -41.91
N PHE A 1221 -21.93 -12.99 -42.17
CA PHE A 1221 -20.82 -13.94 -42.11
C PHE A 1221 -20.51 -14.49 -43.51
N SER A 1222 -19.57 -13.87 -44.23
CA SER A 1222 -19.03 -14.50 -45.43
C SER A 1222 -18.23 -15.76 -45.06
N PHE A 1223 -18.17 -16.75 -45.95
CA PHE A 1223 -17.38 -17.99 -45.73
C PHE A 1223 -15.90 -17.67 -45.41
N THR A 1224 -15.39 -16.55 -45.94
CA THR A 1224 -14.05 -16.00 -45.66
C THR A 1224 -13.95 -15.37 -44.27
N ASP A 1225 -15.01 -14.73 -43.76
CA ASP A 1225 -15.07 -14.22 -42.38
C ASP A 1225 -15.22 -15.35 -41.36
N ILE A 1226 -15.82 -16.48 -41.75
CA ILE A 1226 -15.95 -17.70 -40.96
C ILE A 1226 -14.62 -18.48 -40.88
N LEU A 1227 -13.82 -18.49 -41.95
CA LEU A 1227 -12.43 -19.00 -41.90
C LEU A 1227 -11.51 -18.07 -41.09
N ASN A 1228 -11.78 -16.76 -41.10
CA ASN A 1228 -11.06 -15.77 -40.28
C ASN A 1228 -11.56 -15.67 -38.83
N LEU A 1229 -12.62 -16.41 -38.47
CA LEU A 1229 -13.17 -16.55 -37.11
C LEU A 1229 -12.24 -17.38 -36.18
N ILE A 1230 -11.13 -17.88 -36.72
CA ILE A 1230 -9.98 -18.43 -35.99
C ILE A 1230 -9.29 -17.32 -35.15
N ASP A 1231 -9.44 -16.05 -35.53
CA ASP A 1231 -8.97 -14.90 -34.76
C ASP A 1231 -9.94 -14.55 -33.61
N SER A 1232 -9.48 -14.74 -32.38
CA SER A 1232 -10.24 -14.51 -31.13
C SER A 1232 -10.91 -13.14 -31.05
N THR A 1233 -10.38 -12.15 -31.78
CA THR A 1233 -10.82 -10.76 -31.74
C THR A 1233 -12.19 -10.57 -32.40
N ARG A 1234 -12.44 -11.25 -33.53
CA ARG A 1234 -13.71 -11.12 -34.28
C ARG A 1234 -14.84 -11.99 -33.74
N LEU A 1235 -14.52 -13.15 -33.15
CA LEU A 1235 -15.50 -13.96 -32.39
C LEU A 1235 -16.03 -13.17 -31.19
N CYS A 1236 -15.14 -12.49 -30.46
CA CYS A 1236 -15.54 -11.65 -29.34
C CYS A 1236 -16.38 -10.46 -29.79
N GLN A 1237 -16.02 -9.79 -30.90
CA GLN A 1237 -16.84 -8.71 -31.48
C GLN A 1237 -18.21 -9.19 -31.97
N SER A 1238 -18.31 -10.40 -32.54
CA SER A 1238 -19.59 -10.95 -33.02
C SER A 1238 -20.48 -11.40 -31.86
N LEU A 1239 -19.89 -11.94 -30.78
CA LEU A 1239 -20.59 -12.26 -29.53
C LEU A 1239 -20.96 -10.99 -28.75
N GLU A 1240 -20.15 -9.95 -28.81
CA GLU A 1240 -20.44 -8.62 -28.26
C GLU A 1240 -21.58 -7.96 -29.04
N LEU A 1241 -21.64 -8.12 -30.36
CA LEU A 1241 -22.77 -7.69 -31.19
C LEU A 1241 -24.03 -8.52 -30.92
N PHE A 1242 -23.89 -9.82 -30.63
CA PHE A 1242 -24.99 -10.67 -30.18
C PHE A 1242 -25.53 -10.27 -28.81
N ILE A 1243 -24.63 -9.95 -27.86
CA ILE A 1243 -24.97 -9.41 -26.54
C ILE A 1243 -25.60 -8.02 -26.67
N GLN A 1244 -25.10 -7.15 -27.57
CA GLN A 1244 -25.68 -5.84 -27.85
C GLN A 1244 -27.06 -5.94 -28.49
N LEU A 1245 -27.28 -6.88 -29.42
CA LEU A 1245 -28.61 -7.14 -29.98
C LEU A 1245 -29.58 -7.72 -28.93
N PHE A 1246 -29.07 -8.53 -27.99
CA PHE A 1246 -29.82 -9.01 -26.82
C PHE A 1246 -30.11 -7.89 -25.81
N ASP A 1247 -29.17 -6.98 -25.58
CA ASP A 1247 -29.32 -5.82 -24.69
C ASP A 1247 -30.22 -4.74 -25.30
N GLU A 1248 -30.19 -4.54 -26.63
CA GLU A 1248 -31.09 -3.61 -27.34
C GLU A 1248 -32.55 -4.07 -27.28
N GLU A 1249 -32.83 -5.39 -27.32
CA GLU A 1249 -34.18 -5.92 -27.08
C GLU A 1249 -34.64 -5.72 -25.62
N THR A 1250 -33.74 -5.75 -24.63
CA THR A 1250 -34.10 -5.43 -23.22
C THR A 1250 -34.25 -3.93 -22.96
N HIS A 1251 -33.55 -3.07 -23.71
CA HIS A 1251 -33.67 -1.61 -23.61
C HIS A 1251 -34.87 -1.02 -24.37
N GLN A 1252 -35.30 -1.62 -25.49
CA GLN A 1252 -36.52 -1.16 -26.20
C GLN A 1252 -37.81 -1.34 -25.38
N VAL A 1253 -37.84 -2.23 -24.39
CA VAL A 1253 -38.97 -2.37 -23.44
C VAL A 1253 -39.03 -1.22 -22.43
N ARG A 1254 -37.91 -0.51 -22.18
CA ARG A 1254 -37.87 0.70 -21.33
C ARG A 1254 -38.27 1.96 -22.08
N PHE A 1255 -37.90 2.09 -23.36
CA PHE A 1255 -38.15 3.32 -24.13
C PHE A 1255 -39.60 3.47 -24.65
N LEU A 1256 -40.45 2.47 -24.49
CA LEU A 1256 -41.88 2.54 -24.79
C LEU A 1256 -42.76 2.81 -23.56
N LYS A 1257 -42.15 3.08 -22.39
CA LYS A 1257 -42.85 3.33 -21.12
C LYS A 1257 -42.42 4.59 -20.36
N ASP A 1258 -41.44 5.33 -20.88
CA ASP A 1258 -41.20 6.76 -20.63
C ASP A 1258 -41.67 7.55 -21.85
#